data_AF-A0A9D2CIT4-F1
#
_entry.id   AF-A0A9D2CIT4-F1
#
_cell.length_a   1.000
_cell.length_b   1.000
_cell.length_c   1.000
_cell.angle_alpha   90.00
_cell.angle_beta   90.00
_cell.angle_gamma   90.00
#
_symmetry.space_group_name_H-M   'P 1'
#
loop_
_entity.id
_entity.type
_entity.pdbx_description
1 polymer ?
#
loop_
_entity_poly.entity_id
_entity_poly.type
_entity_poly.pdbx_seq_one_letter_code
_entity_poly.pdbx_strand_id
1 'polypeptide(L)'
;MKRFLLTVAILTSAYAAAKADEGMWMLTDLKQQNAAAMMELGLQIPVESIYNPDSVSLKDAVVQFGGGCTGEVISGEGLVLTNHHCGYAYIQQHSSVEHDYLTDGFWAMSRREELPCKGLSVTFIDRILDITDYVQEQLKHDPDPQGINYLSPKYLKEVAVRFALEEGLTLPKGYKLELKAFYGGNRYYLFIKKVYTDIRMVGAPPSSIGKFGADTDNWMWPRHTGDFSLFRIYATANGEPADYSPVNMPLRVKNPLKISLKGYNEGDFAFVMGFPGTTFRYMISSEVRERMETTNFMRIHVRDARQQLLNKEMQADDATRIHYAAVYARSANAWKNALGMNEGLVDLDVFDAKRAQEQELLQWEAARGDTACAAAYRRIEEIVKYRRQALYHQQAIQEALITGMDFMRIPSTTALENALKGKSSKHIRLAADSLKLAADKYFRSVPFPRVERDVAKEMMRVYAEFIPAEQRISIFKIIDKRFKGDANRFIDACFEHSIFGSRENFEEFIEKPTLHKLESDWMVLFKYSIMDGLLQTALVMQNANKEYNRAHQVWVKGMMDMRLAKGLPIYPDANLTLRFTYGQVLPYSPKDGEVYKTYTTLDGVMAKEDPDNWEFVVPEKLKELYRAKDYGHYALPNGQMPVCFIVNTDQTGGNSGSPVFNARGELIGTGFDRNYEGLTGDIAFHPTLQRALCVDIRYTLFIIDKFAGASHLVKEMDIVE
;
A
#
# COMPACT_ATOMS: atom_id res chain seq x y z
N MET A 1 23.56 51.14 21.87
CA MET A 1 23.89 50.18 20.79
C MET A 1 24.10 48.74 21.28
N LYS A 2 24.85 48.45 22.35
CA LYS A 2 25.04 47.07 22.86
C LYS A 2 23.77 46.36 23.36
N ARG A 3 22.75 47.09 23.84
CA ARG A 3 21.46 46.49 24.27
C ARG A 3 20.47 46.23 23.13
N PHE A 4 20.60 46.91 21.98
CA PHE A 4 19.73 46.71 20.82
C PHE A 4 20.24 45.55 19.94
N LEU A 5 21.56 45.32 19.91
CA LEU A 5 22.18 44.19 19.22
C LEU A 5 21.92 42.85 19.93
N LEU A 6 21.75 42.83 21.27
CA LEU A 6 21.37 41.60 21.99
C LEU A 6 19.91 41.20 21.75
N THR A 7 19.00 42.16 21.57
CA THR A 7 17.58 41.87 21.29
C THR A 7 17.36 41.40 19.85
N VAL A 8 18.14 41.93 18.89
CA VAL A 8 18.10 41.46 17.49
C VAL A 8 18.76 40.08 17.35
N ALA A 9 19.83 39.77 18.09
CA ALA A 9 20.46 38.45 18.08
C ALA A 9 19.58 37.34 18.70
N ILE A 10 18.74 37.67 19.68
CA ILE A 10 17.76 36.73 20.30
C ILE A 10 16.51 36.55 19.43
N LEU A 11 16.15 37.55 18.62
CA LEU A 11 15.04 37.44 17.65
C LEU A 11 15.42 36.71 16.37
N THR A 12 16.71 36.63 16.00
CA THR A 12 17.16 35.85 14.83
C THR A 12 17.53 34.39 15.15
N SER A 13 17.77 34.04 16.41
CA SER A 13 18.03 32.64 16.82
C SER A 13 16.76 31.84 17.16
N ALA A 14 15.60 32.50 17.26
CA ALA A 14 14.30 31.86 17.47
C ALA A 14 13.57 31.44 16.16
N TYR A 15 14.18 31.72 14.99
CA TYR A 15 13.72 31.21 13.69
C TYR A 15 14.58 30.05 13.19
N ALA A 16 15.03 29.17 14.09
CA ALA A 16 15.15 27.78 13.68
C ALA A 16 13.72 27.33 13.39
N ALA A 17 13.29 27.46 12.14
CA ALA A 17 12.02 26.94 11.68
C ALA A 17 11.93 25.50 12.21
N ALA A 18 11.03 25.26 13.17
CA ALA A 18 10.70 23.92 13.59
C ALA A 18 10.21 23.24 12.31
N LYS A 19 11.06 22.38 11.75
CA LYS A 19 10.76 21.64 10.53
C LYS A 19 9.87 20.47 10.95
N ALA A 20 8.88 20.12 10.14
CA ALA A 20 8.24 18.83 10.29
C ALA A 20 9.33 17.74 10.17
N ASP A 21 9.31 16.80 11.11
CA ASP A 21 10.35 15.78 11.19
C ASP A 21 10.02 14.59 10.30
N GLU A 22 11.01 14.14 9.54
CA GLU A 22 11.00 12.84 8.87
C GLU A 22 10.73 11.75 9.92
N GLY A 23 9.65 10.99 9.73
CA GLY A 23 9.38 9.83 10.56
C GLY A 23 7.95 9.30 10.51
N MET A 24 7.87 7.96 10.57
CA MET A 24 6.64 7.20 10.80
C MET A 24 6.73 6.58 12.20
N TRP A 25 6.41 7.40 13.20
CA TRP A 25 6.70 7.19 14.61
C TRP A 25 5.87 6.06 15.24
N MET A 26 6.48 5.35 16.18
CA MET A 26 5.76 4.40 17.05
C MET A 26 4.93 5.17 18.07
N LEU A 27 3.65 4.83 18.20
CA LEU A 27 2.74 5.47 19.15
C LEU A 27 3.23 5.37 20.60
N THR A 28 3.85 4.24 20.96
CA THR A 28 4.43 3.97 22.29
C THR A 28 5.52 4.95 22.70
N ASP A 29 6.19 5.56 21.71
CA ASP A 29 7.40 6.35 21.94
C ASP A 29 7.12 7.85 21.80
N LEU A 30 5.91 8.25 21.37
CA LEU A 30 5.56 9.64 21.05
C LEU A 30 5.82 10.61 22.20
N LYS A 31 5.40 10.23 23.41
CA LYS A 31 5.54 11.09 24.60
C LYS A 31 7.01 11.41 24.89
N GLN A 32 7.88 10.42 24.73
CA GLN A 32 9.31 10.57 25.02
C GLN A 32 10.05 11.29 23.89
N GLN A 33 9.73 10.96 22.64
CA GLN A 33 10.54 11.37 21.49
C GLN A 33 10.03 12.65 20.80
N ASN A 34 8.71 12.91 20.82
CA ASN A 34 8.09 13.89 19.92
C ASN A 34 7.23 14.95 20.65
N ALA A 35 6.91 14.78 21.94
CA ALA A 35 5.95 15.65 22.64
C ALA A 35 6.32 17.14 22.58
N ALA A 36 7.59 17.47 22.88
CA ALA A 36 8.07 18.85 22.84
C ALA A 36 7.95 19.44 21.43
N ALA A 37 8.48 18.75 20.41
CA ALA A 37 8.44 19.20 19.02
C ALA A 37 7.00 19.40 18.51
N MET A 38 6.08 18.47 18.80
CA MET A 38 4.68 18.60 18.42
C MET A 38 4.01 19.81 19.10
N MET A 39 4.26 20.03 20.39
CA MET A 39 3.70 21.19 21.12
C MET A 39 4.27 22.51 20.60
N GLU A 40 5.57 22.56 20.29
CA GLU A 40 6.20 23.73 19.67
C GLU A 40 5.66 24.03 18.27
N LEU A 41 5.33 22.99 17.49
CA LEU A 41 4.69 23.12 16.18
C LEU A 41 3.19 23.45 16.25
N GLY A 42 2.57 23.38 17.43
CA GLY A 42 1.20 23.85 17.65
C GLY A 42 0.18 22.80 18.08
N LEU A 43 0.59 21.59 18.50
CA LEU A 43 -0.32 20.62 19.13
C LEU A 43 -0.96 21.21 20.39
N GLN A 44 -2.29 21.14 20.49
CA GLN A 44 -3.09 21.75 21.57
C GLN A 44 -3.70 20.72 22.53
N ILE A 45 -3.42 19.43 22.33
CA ILE A 45 -3.89 18.33 23.17
C ILE A 45 -2.72 17.59 23.82
N PRO A 46 -2.93 16.96 24.98
CA PRO A 46 -1.95 16.03 25.55
C PRO A 46 -1.69 14.88 24.58
N VAL A 47 -0.44 14.41 24.50
CA VAL A 47 -0.05 13.27 23.64
C VAL A 47 -0.82 12.00 24.01
N GLU A 48 -1.20 11.87 25.28
CA GLU A 48 -2.03 10.78 25.80
C GLU A 48 -3.43 10.76 25.18
N SER A 49 -3.93 11.88 24.67
CA SER A 49 -5.19 11.90 23.92
C SER A 49 -5.05 11.25 22.54
N ILE A 50 -3.83 11.23 21.97
CA ILE A 50 -3.50 10.55 20.71
C ILE A 50 -3.34 9.05 20.96
N TYR A 51 -2.53 8.68 21.95
CA TYR A 51 -2.28 7.30 22.35
C TYR A 51 -2.19 7.14 23.86
N ASN A 52 -3.05 6.28 24.41
CA ASN A 52 -2.94 5.82 25.78
C ASN A 52 -3.13 4.29 25.83
N PRO A 53 -2.22 3.53 26.47
CA PRO A 53 -2.37 2.08 26.57
C PRO A 53 -3.51 1.63 27.51
N ASP A 54 -3.93 2.48 28.44
CA ASP A 54 -4.83 2.15 29.56
C ASP A 54 -6.20 2.84 29.48
N SER A 55 -6.40 3.73 28.51
CA SER A 55 -7.66 4.44 28.32
C SER A 55 -7.94 4.76 26.86
N VAL A 56 -9.19 5.14 26.56
CA VAL A 56 -9.63 5.47 25.21
C VAL A 56 -8.89 6.71 24.70
N SER A 57 -8.37 6.62 23.48
CA SER A 57 -7.61 7.68 22.79
C SER A 57 -8.01 7.74 21.30
N LEU A 58 -7.46 8.69 20.53
CA LEU A 58 -7.76 8.82 19.10
C LEU A 58 -7.40 7.56 18.31
N LYS A 59 -6.36 6.82 18.72
CA LYS A 59 -6.00 5.50 18.18
C LYS A 59 -7.22 4.58 18.02
N ASP A 60 -8.15 4.60 18.97
CA ASP A 60 -9.25 3.64 19.03
C ASP A 60 -10.33 3.90 17.97
N ALA A 61 -10.21 5.00 17.21
CA ALA A 61 -11.02 5.28 16.04
C ALA A 61 -10.25 5.09 14.71
N VAL A 62 -8.96 4.78 14.75
CA VAL A 62 -8.13 4.51 13.56
C VAL A 62 -8.05 3.00 13.34
N VAL A 63 -8.45 2.56 12.14
CA VAL A 63 -8.59 1.15 11.83
C VAL A 63 -7.81 0.74 10.59
N GLN A 64 -7.33 -0.49 10.57
CA GLN A 64 -6.83 -1.10 9.34
C GLN A 64 -8.03 -1.59 8.53
N PHE A 65 -8.16 -1.10 7.31
CA PHE A 65 -9.25 -1.41 6.39
C PHE A 65 -8.78 -2.38 5.31
N GLY A 66 -9.46 -3.53 5.18
CA GLY A 66 -9.19 -4.52 4.12
C GLY A 66 -7.78 -5.13 4.14
N GLY A 67 -7.01 -4.91 5.21
CA GLY A 67 -5.64 -5.40 5.37
C GLY A 67 -4.57 -4.60 4.63
N GLY A 68 -4.91 -3.56 3.87
CA GLY A 68 -3.96 -2.80 3.05
C GLY A 68 -4.16 -1.28 3.05
N CYS A 69 -5.25 -0.79 3.61
CA CYS A 69 -5.55 0.63 3.79
C CYS A 69 -5.77 0.97 5.26
N THR A 70 -5.93 2.26 5.52
CA THR A 70 -6.42 2.82 6.78
C THR A 70 -7.90 3.22 6.61
N GLY A 71 -8.62 3.29 7.71
CA GLY A 71 -9.93 3.94 7.79
C GLY A 71 -10.11 4.60 9.15
N GLU A 72 -11.18 5.37 9.28
CA GLU A 72 -11.47 6.17 10.46
C GLU A 72 -12.94 6.08 10.87
N VAL A 73 -13.20 5.84 12.14
CA VAL A 73 -14.56 5.77 12.68
C VAL A 73 -15.06 7.18 13.00
N ILE A 74 -16.08 7.63 12.28
CA ILE A 74 -16.58 9.01 12.29
C ILE A 74 -17.99 9.16 12.89
N SER A 75 -18.57 8.08 13.42
CA SER A 75 -19.85 8.15 14.13
C SER A 75 -19.96 7.18 15.30
N GLY A 76 -20.87 7.48 16.22
CA GLY A 76 -21.18 6.61 17.36
C GLY A 76 -21.81 5.27 16.99
N GLU A 77 -22.24 5.10 15.74
CA GLU A 77 -22.78 3.85 15.19
C GLU A 77 -21.81 3.16 14.21
N GLY A 78 -20.51 3.42 14.36
CA GLY A 78 -19.46 2.65 13.66
C GLY A 78 -19.38 2.94 12.16
N LEU A 79 -19.79 4.13 11.72
CA LEU A 79 -19.56 4.62 10.36
C LEU A 79 -18.05 4.82 10.16
N VAL A 80 -17.50 4.23 9.11
CA VAL A 80 -16.09 4.24 8.74
C VAL A 80 -15.93 5.02 7.44
N LEU A 81 -15.05 6.01 7.46
CA LEU A 81 -14.56 6.71 6.29
C LEU A 81 -13.23 6.10 5.86
N THR A 82 -13.06 5.88 4.56
CA THR A 82 -11.80 5.46 3.92
C THR A 82 -11.78 6.01 2.50
N ASN A 83 -10.74 5.76 1.72
CA ASN A 83 -10.68 6.22 0.34
C ASN A 83 -11.61 5.43 -0.59
N HIS A 84 -12.05 6.07 -1.67
CA HIS A 84 -12.79 5.42 -2.76
C HIS A 84 -11.95 4.28 -3.35
N HIS A 85 -10.66 4.50 -3.59
CA HIS A 85 -9.79 3.45 -4.13
C HIS A 85 -9.55 2.28 -3.16
N CYS A 86 -9.65 2.50 -1.84
CA CYS A 86 -9.61 1.45 -0.83
C CYS A 86 -10.91 0.62 -0.80
N GLY A 87 -12.05 1.28 -0.98
CA GLY A 87 -13.36 0.64 -1.11
C GLY A 87 -13.63 0.01 -2.48
N TYR A 88 -12.83 0.32 -3.50
CA TYR A 88 -13.11 0.05 -4.92
C TYR A 88 -13.43 -1.41 -5.23
N ALA A 89 -12.71 -2.36 -4.64
CA ALA A 89 -12.97 -3.78 -4.84
C ALA A 89 -14.36 -4.21 -4.33
N TYR A 90 -14.89 -3.53 -3.31
CA TYR A 90 -16.20 -3.80 -2.73
C TYR A 90 -17.32 -3.02 -3.43
N ILE A 91 -17.03 -1.81 -3.93
CA ILE A 91 -17.93 -1.10 -4.86
C ILE A 91 -18.14 -1.96 -6.11
N GLN A 92 -17.05 -2.47 -6.70
CA GLN A 92 -17.09 -3.39 -7.82
C GLN A 92 -17.84 -4.70 -7.48
N GLN A 93 -17.63 -5.27 -6.29
CA GLN A 93 -18.32 -6.49 -5.84
C GLN A 93 -19.84 -6.36 -5.90
N HIS A 94 -20.38 -5.15 -5.70
CA HIS A 94 -21.81 -4.88 -5.69
C HIS A 94 -22.34 -4.29 -6.99
N SER A 95 -21.47 -3.93 -7.94
CA SER A 95 -21.88 -3.33 -9.21
C SER A 95 -22.35 -4.38 -10.22
N SER A 96 -23.36 -4.05 -11.02
CA SER A 96 -23.82 -4.81 -12.19
C SER A 96 -24.17 -3.87 -13.34
N VAL A 97 -24.58 -4.41 -14.49
CA VAL A 97 -25.06 -3.58 -15.62
C VAL A 97 -26.34 -2.82 -15.24
N GLU A 98 -27.20 -3.44 -14.42
CA GLU A 98 -28.43 -2.82 -13.93
C GLU A 98 -28.20 -1.83 -12.79
N HIS A 99 -27.12 -2.01 -12.02
CA HIS A 99 -26.77 -1.20 -10.86
C HIS A 99 -25.27 -0.89 -10.87
N ASP A 100 -24.85 0.08 -11.68
CA ASP A 100 -23.44 0.45 -11.86
C ASP A 100 -22.99 1.46 -10.79
N TYR A 101 -22.67 0.97 -9.60
CA TYR A 101 -22.20 1.82 -8.50
C TYR A 101 -20.81 2.44 -8.76
N LEU A 102 -20.05 1.95 -9.74
CA LEU A 102 -18.79 2.59 -10.14
C LEU A 102 -19.06 3.87 -10.93
N THR A 103 -20.03 3.86 -11.82
CA THR A 103 -20.41 5.02 -12.65
C THR A 103 -21.31 5.98 -11.90
N ASP A 104 -22.33 5.47 -11.20
CA ASP A 104 -23.39 6.29 -10.62
C ASP A 104 -23.15 6.64 -9.14
N GLY A 105 -22.24 5.91 -8.48
CA GLY A 105 -22.10 5.93 -7.03
C GLY A 105 -23.20 5.13 -6.33
N PHE A 106 -23.16 5.10 -5.00
CA PHE A 106 -24.12 4.40 -4.15
C PHE A 106 -24.34 5.15 -2.85
N TRP A 107 -25.58 5.20 -2.36
CA TRP A 107 -25.91 5.83 -1.07
C TRP A 107 -27.08 5.10 -0.41
N ALA A 108 -26.82 4.45 0.72
CA ALA A 108 -27.86 3.80 1.51
C ALA A 108 -28.71 4.86 2.23
N MET A 109 -30.00 4.93 1.90
CA MET A 109 -30.94 5.88 2.52
C MET A 109 -31.45 5.38 3.88
N SER A 110 -31.19 4.11 4.21
CA SER A 110 -31.47 3.49 5.50
C SER A 110 -30.46 2.39 5.83
N ARG A 111 -30.37 1.99 7.12
CA ARG A 111 -29.50 0.88 7.57
C ARG A 111 -29.75 -0.45 6.84
N ARG A 112 -30.99 -0.66 6.37
CA ARG A 112 -31.39 -1.90 5.67
C ARG A 112 -30.85 -1.97 4.24
N GLU A 113 -30.50 -0.83 3.66
CA GLU A 113 -29.93 -0.72 2.32
C GLU A 113 -28.41 -0.88 2.30
N GLU A 114 -27.74 -0.85 3.47
CA GLU A 114 -26.30 -1.02 3.56
C GLU A 114 -25.87 -2.44 3.12
N LEU A 115 -24.95 -2.51 2.15
CA LEU A 115 -24.64 -3.74 1.42
C LEU A 115 -23.51 -4.56 2.09
N PRO A 116 -23.71 -5.82 2.48
CA PRO A 116 -22.66 -6.63 3.11
C PRO A 116 -21.49 -6.96 2.19
N CYS A 117 -20.28 -6.57 2.57
CA CYS A 117 -19.07 -6.73 1.76
C CYS A 117 -18.31 -8.01 2.13
N LYS A 118 -18.46 -9.06 1.31
CA LYS A 118 -17.86 -10.36 1.59
C LYS A 118 -16.34 -10.29 1.55
N GLY A 119 -15.71 -10.71 2.64
CA GLY A 119 -14.26 -10.78 2.78
C GLY A 119 -13.60 -9.46 3.18
N LEU A 120 -14.38 -8.39 3.37
CA LEU A 120 -13.90 -7.17 4.01
C LEU A 120 -13.77 -7.39 5.52
N SER A 121 -12.70 -6.85 6.09
CA SER A 121 -12.56 -6.73 7.54
C SER A 121 -12.08 -5.34 7.91
N VAL A 122 -12.46 -4.93 9.12
CA VAL A 122 -11.97 -3.73 9.79
C VAL A 122 -11.29 -4.18 11.08
N THR A 123 -10.04 -3.74 11.29
CA THR A 123 -9.22 -4.18 12.41
C THR A 123 -8.78 -3.00 13.27
N PHE A 124 -9.19 -3.01 14.53
CA PHE A 124 -8.70 -2.09 15.55
C PHE A 124 -7.42 -2.62 16.18
N ILE A 125 -6.51 -1.73 16.54
CA ILE A 125 -5.41 -2.07 17.44
C ILE A 125 -5.92 -1.86 18.85
N ASP A 126 -6.11 -2.94 19.60
CA ASP A 126 -6.54 -2.91 21.00
C ASP A 126 -5.37 -2.51 21.89
N ARG A 127 -4.25 -3.23 21.84
CA ARG A 127 -3.03 -2.93 22.62
C ARG A 127 -1.76 -3.08 21.78
N ILE A 128 -0.74 -2.32 22.17
CA ILE A 128 0.62 -2.42 21.63
C ILE A 128 1.54 -2.65 22.83
N LEU A 129 2.28 -3.75 22.81
CA LEU A 129 3.23 -4.12 23.87
C LEU A 129 4.63 -4.18 23.27
N ASP A 130 5.59 -3.49 23.87
CA ASP A 130 7.00 -3.76 23.62
C ASP A 130 7.36 -5.05 24.37
N ILE A 131 7.68 -6.11 23.62
CA ILE A 131 8.08 -7.40 24.19
C ILE A 131 9.49 -7.78 23.72
N THR A 132 10.31 -6.77 23.40
CA THR A 132 11.67 -6.96 22.88
C THR A 132 12.50 -7.88 23.76
N ASP A 133 12.53 -7.65 25.07
CA ASP A 133 13.33 -8.45 26.01
C ASP A 133 12.87 -9.92 26.04
N TYR A 134 11.56 -10.16 26.01
CA TYR A 134 11.00 -11.50 25.94
C TYR A 134 11.43 -12.22 24.66
N VAL A 135 11.30 -11.56 23.51
CA VAL A 135 11.70 -12.15 22.22
C VAL A 135 13.20 -12.44 22.18
N GLN A 136 14.03 -11.52 22.70
CA GLN A 136 15.47 -11.73 22.78
C GLN A 136 15.84 -12.91 23.68
N GLU A 137 15.14 -13.12 24.79
CA GLU A 137 15.34 -14.29 25.63
C GLU A 137 14.93 -15.59 24.90
N GLN A 138 13.79 -15.60 24.21
CA GLN A 138 13.36 -16.75 23.41
C GLN A 138 14.34 -17.11 22.29
N LEU A 139 14.98 -16.11 21.67
CA LEU A 139 15.98 -16.30 20.62
C LEU A 139 17.28 -16.92 21.13
N LYS A 140 17.62 -16.79 22.42
CA LYS A 140 18.81 -17.47 23.00
C LYS A 140 18.66 -18.99 23.02
N HIS A 141 17.42 -19.47 23.07
CA HIS A 141 17.08 -20.90 23.04
C HIS A 141 16.81 -21.41 21.62
N ASP A 142 17.06 -20.60 20.59
CA ASP A 142 16.87 -20.99 19.21
C ASP A 142 17.89 -22.07 18.79
N PRO A 143 17.46 -23.19 18.19
CA PRO A 143 18.38 -24.23 17.74
C PRO A 143 19.33 -23.77 16.62
N ASP A 144 19.00 -22.68 15.92
CA ASP A 144 19.88 -22.02 14.97
C ASP A 144 20.19 -20.58 15.45
N PRO A 145 21.25 -20.38 16.27
CA PRO A 145 21.65 -19.06 16.75
C PRO A 145 22.07 -18.11 15.64
N GLN A 146 22.41 -18.65 14.47
CA GLN A 146 22.71 -17.90 13.26
C GLN A 146 21.45 -17.81 12.37
N GLY A 147 20.30 -18.31 12.79
CA GLY A 147 19.08 -18.29 12.00
C GLY A 147 18.55 -16.89 11.74
N ILE A 148 17.53 -16.81 10.89
CA ILE A 148 16.74 -15.59 10.66
C ILE A 148 15.40 -15.64 11.38
N ASN A 149 15.28 -16.48 12.41
CA ASN A 149 14.03 -16.64 13.17
C ASN A 149 13.58 -15.33 13.83
N TYR A 150 14.54 -14.47 14.17
CA TYR A 150 14.31 -13.10 14.66
C TYR A 150 13.56 -12.20 13.65
N LEU A 151 13.44 -12.58 12.37
CA LEU A 151 12.59 -11.92 11.35
C LEU A 151 11.46 -12.82 10.82
N SER A 152 11.42 -14.09 11.23
CA SER A 152 10.50 -15.08 10.65
C SER A 152 9.07 -14.86 11.16
N PRO A 153 8.09 -14.60 10.27
CA PRO A 153 6.70 -14.45 10.69
C PRO A 153 6.14 -15.69 11.39
N LYS A 154 6.62 -16.88 10.99
CA LYS A 154 6.21 -18.15 11.62
C LYS A 154 6.72 -18.22 13.06
N TYR A 155 8.01 -17.97 13.27
CA TYR A 155 8.62 -18.01 14.60
C TYR A 155 8.01 -16.95 15.51
N LEU A 156 7.88 -15.70 15.04
CA LEU A 156 7.29 -14.62 15.82
C LEU A 156 5.83 -14.89 16.20
N LYS A 157 5.07 -15.57 15.34
CA LYS A 157 3.71 -16.03 15.69
C LYS A 157 3.74 -17.03 16.85
N GLU A 158 4.67 -17.98 16.86
CA GLU A 158 4.83 -18.96 17.94
C GLU A 158 5.24 -18.28 19.25
N VAL A 159 6.18 -17.33 19.18
CA VAL A 159 6.63 -16.52 20.33
C VAL A 159 5.47 -15.70 20.92
N ALA A 160 4.64 -15.07 20.08
CA ALA A 160 3.49 -14.30 20.52
C ALA A 160 2.48 -15.16 21.31
N VAL A 161 2.23 -16.39 20.85
CA VAL A 161 1.35 -17.34 21.53
C VAL A 161 1.94 -17.77 22.87
N ARG A 162 3.25 -18.05 22.94
CA ARG A 162 3.92 -18.37 24.21
C ARG A 162 3.82 -17.22 25.21
N PHE A 163 4.15 -16.00 24.79
CA PHE A 163 4.03 -14.80 25.62
C PHE A 163 2.61 -14.66 26.19
N ALA A 164 1.59 -14.79 25.35
CA ALA A 164 0.21 -14.68 25.78
C ALA A 164 -0.21 -15.76 26.79
N LEU A 165 0.29 -16.99 26.65
CA LEU A 165 0.02 -18.06 27.61
C LEU A 165 0.70 -17.80 28.97
N GLU A 166 1.95 -17.36 28.95
CA GLU A 166 2.73 -17.07 30.17
C GLU A 166 2.16 -15.88 30.95
N GLU A 167 1.72 -14.83 30.25
CA GLU A 167 1.09 -13.64 30.84
C GLU A 167 -0.40 -13.84 31.16
N GLY A 168 -0.97 -15.03 30.91
CA GLY A 168 -2.39 -15.32 31.17
C GLY A 168 -3.36 -14.49 30.31
N LEU A 169 -2.93 -14.03 29.12
CA LEU A 169 -3.76 -13.25 28.21
C LEU A 169 -4.82 -14.14 27.55
N THR A 170 -6.07 -14.00 28.01
CA THR A 170 -7.22 -14.64 27.37
C THR A 170 -7.70 -13.79 26.21
N LEU A 171 -7.72 -14.35 25.00
CA LEU A 171 -8.18 -13.65 23.79
C LEU A 171 -9.65 -13.97 23.49
N PRO A 172 -10.55 -12.98 23.54
CA PRO A 172 -11.94 -13.18 23.12
C PRO A 172 -12.04 -13.54 21.63
N LYS A 173 -13.21 -14.03 21.21
CA LYS A 173 -13.50 -14.25 19.79
C LYS A 173 -13.29 -12.95 19.00
N GLY A 174 -12.61 -13.05 17.85
CA GLY A 174 -12.31 -11.89 17.00
C GLY A 174 -11.02 -11.16 17.37
N TYR A 175 -10.35 -11.53 18.46
CA TYR A 175 -9.02 -11.00 18.80
C TYR A 175 -7.90 -11.81 18.15
N LYS A 176 -6.84 -11.14 17.72
CA LYS A 176 -5.65 -11.75 17.11
C LYS A 176 -4.37 -11.12 17.65
N LEU A 177 -3.35 -11.96 17.83
CA LEU A 177 -1.99 -11.52 18.13
C LEU A 177 -1.22 -11.35 16.82
N GLU A 178 -0.46 -10.27 16.72
CA GLU A 178 0.53 -10.08 15.68
C GLU A 178 1.82 -9.50 16.28
N LEU A 179 2.87 -10.32 16.31
CA LEU A 179 4.20 -9.87 16.68
C LEU A 179 4.98 -9.51 15.41
N LYS A 180 5.54 -8.30 15.36
CA LYS A 180 6.42 -7.88 14.26
C LYS A 180 7.78 -7.43 14.78
N ALA A 181 8.79 -7.68 13.94
CA ALA A 181 10.12 -7.13 14.08
C ALA A 181 10.18 -5.70 13.54
N PHE A 182 10.93 -4.84 14.23
CA PHE A 182 11.18 -3.45 13.88
C PHE A 182 12.68 -3.19 13.91
N TYR A 183 13.11 -2.14 13.21
CA TYR A 183 14.51 -1.74 13.15
C TYR A 183 15.43 -2.91 12.73
N GLY A 184 15.09 -3.63 11.66
CA GLY A 184 15.86 -4.80 11.22
C GLY A 184 15.90 -5.96 12.21
N GLY A 185 14.99 -6.03 13.19
CA GLY A 185 14.99 -7.04 14.25
C GLY A 185 15.67 -6.61 15.55
N ASN A 186 15.87 -5.31 15.77
CA ASN A 186 16.39 -4.79 17.04
C ASN A 186 15.31 -4.50 18.08
N ARG A 187 14.03 -4.41 17.68
CA ARG A 187 12.87 -4.30 18.58
C ARG A 187 11.69 -5.15 18.11
N TYR A 188 10.83 -5.52 19.05
CA TYR A 188 9.66 -6.36 18.81
C TYR A 188 8.43 -5.83 19.52
N TYR A 189 7.39 -5.52 18.72
CA TYR A 189 6.11 -5.06 19.26
C TYR A 189 5.02 -6.08 18.96
N LEU A 190 4.29 -6.46 20.01
CA LEU A 190 3.12 -7.31 19.96
C LEU A 190 1.86 -6.44 19.87
N PHE A 191 1.11 -6.61 18.78
CA PHE A 191 -0.18 -5.98 18.55
C PHE A 191 -1.29 -6.96 18.93
N ILE A 192 -2.14 -6.56 19.87
CA ILE A 192 -3.42 -7.21 20.11
C ILE A 192 -4.44 -6.50 19.23
N LYS A 193 -5.09 -7.25 18.34
CA LYS A 193 -5.96 -6.71 17.29
C LYS A 193 -7.38 -7.22 17.45
N LYS A 194 -8.38 -6.34 17.36
CA LYS A 194 -9.80 -6.70 17.35
C LYS A 194 -10.34 -6.60 15.93
N VAL A 195 -10.79 -7.71 15.37
CA VAL A 195 -11.14 -7.85 13.94
C VAL A 195 -12.64 -8.05 13.76
N TYR A 196 -13.29 -7.12 13.06
CA TYR A 196 -14.69 -7.21 12.64
C TYR A 196 -14.80 -7.65 11.18
N THR A 197 -15.77 -8.53 10.88
CA THR A 197 -15.94 -9.16 9.55
C THR A 197 -17.33 -8.94 8.93
N ASP A 198 -18.33 -8.45 9.68
CA ASP A 198 -19.57 -7.91 9.11
C ASP A 198 -19.39 -6.41 8.85
N ILE A 199 -18.86 -6.09 7.67
CA ILE A 199 -18.66 -4.72 7.21
C ILE A 199 -19.57 -4.48 6.02
N ARG A 200 -20.31 -3.37 6.03
CA ARG A 200 -21.31 -3.06 4.99
C ARG A 200 -21.00 -1.74 4.32
N MET A 201 -21.14 -1.68 3.00
CA MET A 201 -21.01 -0.46 2.22
C MET A 201 -22.20 0.45 2.50
N VAL A 202 -21.93 1.71 2.84
CA VAL A 202 -22.92 2.73 3.17
C VAL A 202 -23.04 3.75 2.05
N GLY A 203 -21.92 4.17 1.48
CA GLY A 203 -21.95 5.11 0.37
C GLY A 203 -20.61 5.23 -0.35
N ALA A 204 -20.67 5.56 -1.63
CA ALA A 204 -19.51 5.88 -2.46
C ALA A 204 -19.93 6.92 -3.50
N PRO A 205 -19.13 7.97 -3.73
CA PRO A 205 -19.34 8.85 -4.86
C PRO A 205 -19.11 8.10 -6.18
N PRO A 206 -19.64 8.59 -7.31
CA PRO A 206 -19.29 8.05 -8.62
C PRO A 206 -17.78 8.17 -8.88
N SER A 207 -17.23 7.31 -9.73
CA SER A 207 -15.79 7.32 -10.05
C SER A 207 -15.31 8.63 -10.68
N SER A 208 -16.20 9.36 -11.34
CA SER A 208 -15.96 10.72 -11.85
C SER A 208 -15.72 11.78 -10.75
N ILE A 209 -15.98 11.43 -9.48
CA ILE A 209 -15.59 12.21 -8.29
C ILE A 209 -14.51 11.45 -7.51
N GLY A 210 -14.77 10.19 -7.20
CA GLY A 210 -13.90 9.33 -6.37
C GLY A 210 -12.55 8.98 -6.99
N LYS A 211 -12.41 9.14 -8.31
CA LYS A 211 -11.19 8.91 -9.08
C LYS A 211 -11.01 9.94 -10.22
N PHE A 212 -11.51 11.17 -10.05
CA PHE A 212 -11.35 12.26 -11.01
C PHE A 212 -9.87 12.50 -11.35
N GLY A 213 -9.57 12.59 -12.64
CA GLY A 213 -8.22 12.69 -13.23
C GLY A 213 -7.41 11.39 -13.22
N ALA A 214 -8.00 10.29 -12.74
CA ALA A 214 -7.48 8.92 -12.72
C ALA A 214 -5.95 8.79 -12.81
N ASP A 215 -5.43 8.35 -13.97
CA ASP A 215 -4.04 7.97 -14.16
C ASP A 215 -3.16 9.20 -14.45
N THR A 216 -3.71 10.20 -15.15
CA THR A 216 -3.04 11.46 -15.50
C THR A 216 -2.64 12.23 -14.24
N ASP A 217 -3.59 12.43 -13.33
CA ASP A 217 -3.40 13.17 -12.09
C ASP A 217 -2.88 12.27 -10.94
N ASN A 218 -2.70 10.95 -11.14
CA ASN A 218 -2.18 10.04 -10.12
C ASN A 218 -0.76 10.42 -9.67
N TRP A 219 -0.49 10.45 -8.36
CA TRP A 219 0.77 10.96 -7.80
C TRP A 219 1.05 12.45 -8.11
N MET A 220 0.07 13.23 -8.57
CA MET A 220 0.29 14.63 -8.95
C MET A 220 -0.41 15.59 -7.98
N TRP A 221 0.26 16.71 -7.69
CA TRP A 221 -0.35 17.91 -7.15
C TRP A 221 -0.18 19.04 -8.16
N PRO A 222 -1.18 19.92 -8.41
CA PRO A 222 -2.50 20.02 -7.78
C PRO A 222 -3.48 18.87 -8.11
N ARG A 223 -4.27 18.45 -7.13
CA ARG A 223 -5.23 17.32 -7.23
C ARG A 223 -6.66 17.77 -6.89
N HIS A 224 -7.67 17.19 -7.54
CA HIS A 224 -9.07 17.60 -7.41
C HIS A 224 -10.03 16.39 -7.25
N THR A 225 -9.57 15.36 -6.55
CA THR A 225 -10.26 14.07 -6.46
C THR A 225 -10.98 13.95 -5.12
N GLY A 226 -12.28 13.65 -5.14
CA GLY A 226 -13.07 13.35 -3.94
C GLY A 226 -12.91 11.89 -3.51
N ASP A 227 -11.68 11.47 -3.23
CA ASP A 227 -11.31 10.07 -2.99
C ASP A 227 -11.77 9.56 -1.62
N PHE A 228 -13.07 9.27 -1.49
CA PHE A 228 -13.65 8.72 -0.27
C PHE A 228 -14.75 7.68 -0.52
N SER A 229 -14.98 6.82 0.46
CA SER A 229 -16.13 5.92 0.55
C SER A 229 -16.47 5.65 2.01
N LEU A 230 -17.72 5.24 2.26
CA LEU A 230 -18.30 5.01 3.57
C LEU A 230 -18.70 3.55 3.74
N PHE A 231 -18.30 2.98 4.87
CA PHE A 231 -18.66 1.65 5.31
C PHE A 231 -19.18 1.70 6.75
N ARG A 232 -19.80 0.63 7.23
CA ARG A 232 -20.24 0.51 8.62
C ARG A 232 -19.86 -0.83 9.20
N ILE A 233 -19.39 -0.78 10.45
CA ILE A 233 -19.05 -1.96 11.23
C ILE A 233 -20.33 -2.47 11.90
N TYR A 234 -20.66 -3.75 11.66
CA TYR A 234 -21.73 -4.46 12.35
C TYR A 234 -21.15 -5.48 13.32
N ALA A 235 -21.88 -5.70 14.41
CA ALA A 235 -21.46 -6.55 15.50
C ALA A 235 -22.67 -7.26 16.14
N THR A 236 -22.39 -8.18 17.06
CA THR A 236 -23.43 -8.71 17.96
C THR A 236 -24.06 -7.59 18.80
N ALA A 237 -25.21 -7.86 19.44
CA ALA A 237 -25.87 -6.91 20.33
C ALA A 237 -24.98 -6.37 21.47
N ASN A 238 -23.96 -7.14 21.88
CA ASN A 238 -22.99 -6.76 22.91
C ASN A 238 -21.76 -6.02 22.35
N GLY A 239 -21.70 -5.76 21.05
CA GLY A 239 -20.57 -5.09 20.39
C GLY A 239 -19.40 -6.03 20.04
N GLU A 240 -19.54 -7.34 20.25
CA GLU A 240 -18.50 -8.31 19.93
C GLU A 240 -18.45 -8.62 18.42
N PRO A 241 -17.24 -8.87 17.86
CA PRO A 241 -17.10 -9.21 16.45
C PRO A 241 -17.87 -10.47 16.07
N ALA A 242 -18.56 -10.39 14.94
CA ALA A 242 -19.30 -11.50 14.36
C ALA A 242 -19.17 -11.51 12.85
N ASP A 243 -19.33 -12.70 12.28
CA ASP A 243 -19.59 -12.86 10.85
C ASP A 243 -20.95 -12.25 10.50
N TYR A 244 -21.17 -12.04 9.20
CA TYR A 244 -22.42 -11.47 8.70
C TYR A 244 -23.65 -12.20 9.24
N SER A 245 -24.58 -11.41 9.77
CA SER A 245 -25.90 -11.87 10.18
C SER A 245 -26.91 -10.73 10.00
N PRO A 246 -28.13 -11.03 9.51
CA PRO A 246 -29.16 -10.01 9.34
C PRO A 246 -29.61 -9.36 10.67
N VAL A 247 -29.33 -10.00 11.82
CA VAL A 247 -29.65 -9.46 13.15
C VAL A 247 -28.49 -8.73 13.82
N ASN A 248 -27.31 -8.68 13.20
CA ASN A 248 -26.22 -7.85 13.71
C ASN A 248 -26.65 -6.38 13.69
N MET A 249 -26.12 -5.61 14.63
CA MET A 249 -26.43 -4.19 14.79
C MET A 249 -25.19 -3.34 14.48
N PRO A 250 -25.36 -2.07 14.06
CA PRO A 250 -24.27 -1.10 14.01
C PRO A 250 -23.46 -1.10 15.29
N LEU A 251 -22.13 -1.14 15.16
CA LEU A 251 -21.22 -1.12 16.30
C LEU A 251 -21.38 0.20 17.05
N ARG A 252 -21.66 0.12 18.36
CA ARG A 252 -21.67 1.31 19.21
C ARG A 252 -20.24 1.69 19.61
N VAL A 253 -19.81 2.86 19.17
CA VAL A 253 -18.46 3.38 19.42
C VAL A 253 -18.54 4.54 20.40
N LYS A 254 -17.75 4.49 21.47
CA LYS A 254 -17.81 5.46 22.57
C LYS A 254 -17.23 6.82 22.22
N ASN A 255 -16.17 6.84 21.42
CA ASN A 255 -15.44 8.06 21.06
C ASN A 255 -15.10 8.04 19.57
N PRO A 256 -16.09 8.21 18.67
CA PRO A 256 -15.80 8.44 17.26
C PRO A 256 -15.01 9.74 17.06
N LEU A 257 -14.37 9.89 15.90
CA LEU A 257 -13.68 11.12 15.57
C LEU A 257 -14.66 12.28 15.41
N LYS A 258 -14.31 13.41 16.03
CA LYS A 258 -14.99 14.69 15.78
C LYS A 258 -14.53 15.27 14.46
N ILE A 259 -15.45 15.84 13.69
CA ILE A 259 -15.18 16.44 12.39
C ILE A 259 -15.18 17.96 12.50
N SER A 260 -14.12 18.62 12.05
CA SER A 260 -13.99 20.08 12.12
C SER A 260 -14.38 20.75 10.81
N LEU A 261 -15.35 21.66 10.84
CA LEU A 261 -15.69 22.52 9.70
C LEU A 261 -14.92 23.84 9.68
N LYS A 262 -14.13 24.15 10.74
CA LYS A 262 -13.25 25.33 10.80
C LYS A 262 -12.26 25.42 9.65
N GLY A 263 -11.94 24.27 9.04
CA GLY A 263 -10.88 24.15 8.06
C GLY A 263 -9.50 24.31 8.70
N TYR A 264 -8.57 24.82 7.91
CA TYR A 264 -7.17 25.00 8.25
C TYR A 264 -6.62 26.21 7.49
N ASN A 265 -5.54 26.76 8.02
CA ASN A 265 -4.73 27.80 7.38
C ASN A 265 -3.34 27.26 7.03
N GLU A 266 -2.66 27.98 6.16
CA GLU A 266 -1.24 27.73 5.91
C GLU A 266 -0.45 27.88 7.22
N GLY A 267 0.39 26.89 7.52
CA GLY A 267 1.18 26.81 8.75
C GLY A 267 0.48 26.11 9.92
N ASP A 268 -0.80 25.77 9.81
CA ASP A 268 -1.50 25.05 10.88
C ASP A 268 -0.88 23.67 11.11
N PHE A 269 -0.74 23.27 12.38
CA PHE A 269 -0.31 21.93 12.77
C PHE A 269 -1.31 20.88 12.27
N ALA A 270 -0.76 19.83 11.67
CA ALA A 270 -1.52 18.67 11.24
C ALA A 270 -0.78 17.38 11.61
N PHE A 271 -1.53 16.34 11.96
CA PHE A 271 -0.97 15.01 12.17
C PHE A 271 -1.84 13.92 11.58
N VAL A 272 -1.23 12.77 11.33
CA VAL A 272 -1.85 11.62 10.66
C VAL A 272 -1.50 10.35 11.41
N MET A 273 -2.48 9.47 11.54
CA MET A 273 -2.30 8.11 12.04
C MET A 273 -2.76 7.11 11.00
N GLY A 274 -1.98 6.06 10.77
CA GLY A 274 -2.34 5.06 9.77
C GLY A 274 -1.41 3.86 9.73
N PHE A 275 -1.59 3.03 8.69
CA PHE A 275 -0.88 1.76 8.54
C PHE A 275 0.09 1.82 7.34
N PRO A 276 1.18 2.61 7.40
CA PRO A 276 2.16 2.66 6.31
C PRO A 276 2.72 1.27 6.02
N GLY A 277 2.78 0.92 4.74
CA GLY A 277 3.08 -0.41 4.23
C GLY A 277 4.56 -0.75 4.36
N THR A 278 5.42 -0.12 3.57
CA THR A 278 6.86 -0.44 3.52
C THR A 278 7.71 0.76 3.15
N THR A 279 8.81 0.96 3.90
CA THR A 279 9.88 1.91 3.57
C THR A 279 11.24 1.20 3.71
N PHE A 280 12.30 1.87 3.28
CA PHE A 280 13.67 1.36 3.24
C PHE A 280 14.68 2.45 3.64
N ARG A 281 14.40 3.15 4.75
CA ARG A 281 15.12 4.34 5.25
C ARG A 281 16.55 4.02 5.65
N TYR A 282 16.79 2.80 6.10
CA TYR A 282 18.11 2.32 6.53
C TYR A 282 18.96 1.70 5.42
N MET A 283 18.51 1.73 4.16
CA MET A 283 19.33 1.31 3.01
C MET A 283 20.60 2.16 2.91
N ILE A 284 21.72 1.50 2.61
CA ILE A 284 22.94 2.16 2.15
C ILE A 284 22.88 2.47 0.64
N SER A 285 23.77 3.34 0.18
CA SER A 285 23.85 3.86 -1.18
C SER A 285 23.97 2.76 -2.24
N SER A 286 24.67 1.66 -1.94
CA SER A 286 24.77 0.50 -2.83
C SER A 286 23.43 -0.26 -2.96
N GLU A 287 22.62 -0.33 -1.91
CA GLU A 287 21.28 -0.94 -1.94
C GLU A 287 20.28 -0.05 -2.70
N VAL A 288 20.37 1.27 -2.54
CA VAL A 288 19.57 2.22 -3.34
C VAL A 288 19.86 2.02 -4.83
N ARG A 289 21.14 1.89 -5.19
CA ARG A 289 21.57 1.61 -6.57
C ARG A 289 21.02 0.27 -7.06
N GLU A 290 21.16 -0.80 -6.26
CA GLU A 290 20.63 -2.11 -6.61
C GLU A 290 19.13 -2.05 -6.91
N ARG A 291 18.34 -1.35 -6.08
CA ARG A 291 16.90 -1.20 -6.28
C ARG A 291 16.59 -0.47 -7.61
N MET A 292 17.27 0.65 -7.87
CA MET A 292 17.08 1.43 -9.10
C MET A 292 17.39 0.59 -10.35
N GLU A 293 18.51 -0.12 -10.34
CA GLU A 293 19.05 -0.85 -11.50
C GLU A 293 18.47 -2.26 -11.68
N THR A 294 17.67 -2.77 -10.73
CA THR A 294 17.05 -4.09 -10.81
C THR A 294 15.52 -4.00 -10.76
N THR A 295 14.96 -3.73 -9.58
CA THR A 295 13.52 -3.78 -9.32
C THR A 295 12.79 -2.65 -10.05
N ASN A 296 13.24 -1.41 -9.89
CA ASN A 296 12.60 -0.27 -10.54
C ASN A 296 12.85 -0.31 -12.06
N PHE A 297 14.08 -0.62 -12.49
CA PHE A 297 14.40 -0.82 -13.91
C PHE A 297 13.44 -1.81 -14.60
N MET A 298 13.32 -3.02 -14.07
CA MET A 298 12.42 -4.04 -14.64
C MET A 298 10.97 -3.57 -14.64
N ARG A 299 10.51 -2.99 -13.53
CA ARG A 299 9.14 -2.50 -13.42
C ARG A 299 8.82 -1.41 -14.43
N ILE A 300 9.73 -0.46 -14.65
CA ILE A 300 9.54 0.64 -15.61
C ILE A 300 9.45 0.06 -17.02
N HIS A 301 10.48 -0.68 -17.47
CA HIS A 301 10.58 -1.07 -18.87
C HIS A 301 9.60 -2.18 -19.27
N VAL A 302 9.39 -3.19 -18.41
CA VAL A 302 8.46 -4.27 -18.72
C VAL A 302 7.01 -3.77 -18.74
N ARG A 303 6.63 -2.94 -17.76
CA ARG A 303 5.26 -2.44 -17.69
C ARG A 303 4.99 -1.40 -18.76
N ASP A 304 5.97 -0.60 -19.17
CA ASP A 304 5.80 0.32 -20.31
C ASP A 304 5.40 -0.45 -21.57
N ALA A 305 6.17 -1.46 -21.96
CA ALA A 305 5.86 -2.31 -23.11
C ALA A 305 4.47 -2.98 -23.01
N ARG A 306 4.15 -3.55 -21.84
CA ARG A 306 2.84 -4.18 -21.60
C ARG A 306 1.69 -3.17 -21.73
N GLN A 307 1.85 -1.99 -21.14
CA GLN A 307 0.80 -0.97 -21.11
C GLN A 307 0.53 -0.39 -22.49
N GLN A 308 1.56 -0.15 -23.31
CA GLN A 308 1.37 0.32 -24.68
C GLN A 308 0.50 -0.64 -25.50
N LEU A 309 0.76 -1.95 -25.38
CA LEU A 309 -0.05 -2.97 -26.05
C LEU A 309 -1.47 -3.05 -25.47
N LEU A 310 -1.61 -3.15 -24.14
CA LEU A 310 -2.93 -3.22 -23.51
C LEU A 310 -3.77 -1.98 -23.81
N ASN A 311 -3.19 -0.78 -23.79
CA ASN A 311 -3.89 0.45 -24.12
C ASN A 311 -4.43 0.42 -25.56
N LYS A 312 -3.61 -0.03 -26.53
CA LYS A 312 -4.06 -0.19 -27.92
C LYS A 312 -5.25 -1.15 -28.03
N GLU A 313 -5.22 -2.26 -27.31
CA GLU A 313 -6.30 -3.26 -27.29
C GLU A 313 -7.56 -2.72 -26.61
N MET A 314 -7.41 -2.01 -25.49
CA MET A 314 -8.50 -1.36 -24.76
C MET A 314 -9.14 -0.22 -25.56
N GLN A 315 -8.38 0.49 -26.39
CA GLN A 315 -8.93 1.53 -27.29
C GLN A 315 -9.70 0.93 -28.48
N ALA A 316 -9.43 -0.32 -28.85
CA ALA A 316 -10.06 -0.98 -29.99
C ALA A 316 -11.40 -1.65 -29.66
N ASP A 317 -11.64 -2.04 -28.40
CA ASP A 317 -12.81 -2.81 -27.99
C ASP A 317 -13.27 -2.50 -26.55
N ASP A 318 -14.55 -2.20 -26.37
CA ASP A 318 -15.12 -1.82 -25.07
C ASP A 318 -15.13 -2.96 -24.04
N ALA A 319 -15.36 -4.20 -24.49
CA ALA A 319 -15.38 -5.35 -23.58
C ALA A 319 -13.97 -5.61 -23.01
N THR A 320 -12.95 -5.45 -23.86
CA THR A 320 -11.53 -5.48 -23.49
C THR A 320 -11.19 -4.34 -22.53
N ARG A 321 -11.61 -3.11 -22.83
CA ARG A 321 -11.44 -1.94 -21.94
C ARG A 321 -12.00 -2.21 -20.54
N ILE A 322 -13.25 -2.67 -20.45
CA ILE A 322 -13.92 -2.96 -19.17
C ILE A 322 -13.16 -4.02 -18.38
N HIS A 323 -12.73 -5.09 -19.03
CA HIS A 323 -12.03 -6.19 -18.37
C HIS A 323 -10.64 -5.78 -17.86
N TYR A 324 -9.85 -5.08 -18.67
CA TYR A 324 -8.47 -4.75 -18.33
C TYR A 324 -8.31 -3.44 -17.56
N ALA A 325 -9.34 -2.58 -17.42
CA ALA A 325 -9.23 -1.28 -16.76
C ALA A 325 -8.55 -1.34 -15.37
N ALA A 326 -8.99 -2.25 -14.49
CA ALA A 326 -8.40 -2.39 -13.15
C ALA A 326 -6.98 -2.96 -13.19
N VAL A 327 -6.68 -3.84 -14.15
CA VAL A 327 -5.34 -4.42 -14.34
C VAL A 327 -4.37 -3.34 -14.86
N TYR A 328 -4.80 -2.55 -15.83
CA TYR A 328 -4.07 -1.43 -16.41
C TYR A 328 -3.77 -0.37 -15.35
N ALA A 329 -4.78 0.11 -14.62
CA ALA A 329 -4.61 1.15 -13.59
C ALA A 329 -3.63 0.72 -12.48
N ARG A 330 -3.70 -0.54 -12.01
CA ARG A 330 -2.72 -1.07 -11.03
C ARG A 330 -1.30 -1.15 -11.63
N SER A 331 -1.19 -1.48 -12.91
CA SER A 331 0.09 -1.51 -13.62
C SER A 331 0.69 -0.11 -13.70
N ALA A 332 -0.10 0.85 -14.19
CA ALA A 332 0.25 2.26 -14.36
C ALA A 332 0.65 2.92 -13.04
N ASN A 333 -0.09 2.64 -11.96
CA ASN A 333 0.22 3.16 -10.63
C ASN A 333 1.64 2.80 -10.17
N ALA A 334 2.00 1.51 -10.25
CA ALA A 334 3.33 1.07 -9.81
C ALA A 334 4.44 1.42 -10.81
N TRP A 335 4.11 1.56 -12.10
CA TRP A 335 5.02 2.08 -13.12
C TRP A 335 5.39 3.54 -12.83
N LYS A 336 4.40 4.42 -12.64
CA LYS A 336 4.60 5.85 -12.35
C LYS A 336 5.34 6.08 -11.04
N ASN A 337 5.04 5.28 -10.01
CA ASN A 337 5.77 5.29 -8.75
C ASN A 337 7.26 4.93 -8.92
N ALA A 338 7.58 3.87 -9.67
CA ALA A 338 8.97 3.47 -9.89
C ALA A 338 9.75 4.48 -10.74
N LEU A 339 9.11 5.07 -11.75
CA LEU A 339 9.68 6.12 -12.58
C LEU A 339 10.00 7.36 -11.74
N GLY A 340 9.00 7.93 -11.08
CA GLY A 340 9.19 9.14 -10.27
C GLY A 340 10.11 8.94 -9.07
N MET A 341 10.14 7.74 -8.47
CA MET A 341 11.15 7.39 -7.46
C MET A 341 12.57 7.43 -8.06
N ASN A 342 12.81 6.82 -9.23
CA ASN A 342 14.14 6.83 -9.84
C ASN A 342 14.58 8.24 -10.24
N GLU A 343 13.71 9.03 -10.85
CA GLU A 343 13.98 10.43 -11.21
C GLU A 343 14.33 11.25 -9.97
N GLY A 344 13.47 11.22 -8.94
CA GLY A 344 13.72 11.97 -7.72
C GLY A 344 14.96 11.50 -6.94
N LEU A 345 15.34 10.22 -7.00
CA LEU A 345 16.58 9.74 -6.37
C LEU A 345 17.83 10.37 -7.01
N VAL A 346 17.77 10.68 -8.32
CA VAL A 346 18.82 11.39 -9.04
C VAL A 346 18.75 12.89 -8.75
N ASP A 347 17.58 13.50 -8.96
CA ASP A 347 17.41 14.96 -8.87
C ASP A 347 17.64 15.53 -7.47
N LEU A 348 17.46 14.70 -6.42
CA LEU A 348 17.65 15.09 -5.03
C LEU A 348 19.00 14.63 -4.45
N ASP A 349 19.94 14.19 -5.29
CA ASP A 349 21.28 13.73 -4.89
C ASP A 349 21.24 12.69 -3.74
N VAL A 350 20.26 11.78 -3.75
CA VAL A 350 20.02 10.87 -2.63
C VAL A 350 21.20 9.94 -2.39
N PHE A 351 21.96 9.59 -3.43
CA PHE A 351 23.20 8.84 -3.29
C PHE A 351 24.23 9.55 -2.42
N ASP A 352 24.40 10.86 -2.59
CA ASP A 352 25.36 11.64 -1.82
C ASP A 352 24.91 11.81 -0.38
N ALA A 353 23.61 12.04 -0.18
CA ALA A 353 23.01 12.07 1.15
C ALA A 353 23.21 10.73 1.90
N LYS A 354 22.97 9.58 1.24
CA LYS A 354 23.20 8.26 1.85
C LYS A 354 24.67 8.01 2.17
N ARG A 355 25.58 8.34 1.25
CA ARG A 355 27.04 8.24 1.50
C ARG A 355 27.47 9.10 2.67
N ALA A 356 26.93 10.31 2.81
CA ALA A 356 27.22 11.17 3.96
C ALA A 356 26.74 10.55 5.27
N GLN A 357 25.51 10.00 5.32
CA GLN A 357 24.99 9.27 6.48
C GLN A 357 25.84 8.04 6.83
N GLU A 358 26.29 7.30 5.81
CA GLU A 358 27.18 6.15 6.00
C GLU A 358 28.50 6.56 6.63
N GLN A 359 29.17 7.58 6.07
CA GLN A 359 30.44 8.07 6.61
C GLN A 359 30.29 8.61 8.02
N GLU A 360 29.18 9.28 8.32
CA GLU A 360 28.88 9.77 9.67
C GLU A 360 28.82 8.64 10.69
N LEU A 361 28.11 7.54 10.39
CA LEU A 361 28.05 6.37 11.28
C LEU A 361 29.42 5.73 11.46
N LEU A 362 30.16 5.52 10.36
CA LEU A 362 31.46 4.87 10.40
C LEU A 362 32.48 5.68 11.22
N GLN A 363 32.45 7.01 11.11
CA GLN A 363 33.30 7.90 11.92
C GLN A 363 32.88 7.90 13.39
N TRP A 364 31.57 7.95 13.68
CA TRP A 364 31.04 7.90 15.03
C TRP A 364 31.41 6.58 15.74
N GLU A 365 31.33 5.46 15.03
CA GLU A 365 31.74 4.15 15.53
C GLU A 365 33.25 4.09 15.78
N ALA A 366 34.07 4.52 14.81
CA ALA A 366 35.52 4.47 14.90
C ALA A 366 36.06 5.32 16.07
N ALA A 367 35.45 6.47 16.36
CA ALA A 367 35.79 7.31 17.50
C ALA A 367 35.61 6.61 18.87
N ARG A 368 34.83 5.51 18.91
CA ARG A 368 34.58 4.70 20.09
C ARG A 368 35.42 3.41 20.12
N GLY A 369 36.27 3.19 19.13
CA GLY A 369 37.09 1.98 19.00
C GLY A 369 36.30 0.72 18.61
N ASP A 370 35.09 0.88 18.07
CA ASP A 370 34.24 -0.21 17.58
C ASP A 370 34.42 -0.35 16.05
N THR A 371 34.06 -1.51 15.49
CA THR A 371 34.18 -1.83 14.06
C THR A 371 33.00 -2.66 13.51
N ALA A 372 31.96 -2.89 14.32
CA ALA A 372 30.84 -3.76 13.96
C ALA A 372 30.05 -3.25 12.75
N CYS A 373 29.71 -1.96 12.71
CA CYS A 373 29.03 -1.27 11.61
C CYS A 373 29.93 -1.20 10.38
N ALA A 374 31.23 -0.95 10.54
CA ALA A 374 32.19 -1.00 9.43
C ALA A 374 32.31 -2.40 8.81
N ALA A 375 32.21 -3.47 9.61
CA ALA A 375 32.15 -4.84 9.11
C ALA A 375 30.80 -5.11 8.42
N ALA A 376 29.69 -4.69 9.02
CA ALA A 376 28.34 -4.84 8.46
C ALA A 376 28.19 -4.11 7.12
N TYR A 377 28.63 -2.86 7.04
CA TYR A 377 28.62 -2.04 5.83
C TYR A 377 29.32 -2.74 4.66
N ARG A 378 30.59 -3.15 4.86
CA ARG A 378 31.36 -3.89 3.85
C ARG A 378 30.66 -5.17 3.43
N ARG A 379 30.09 -5.90 4.41
CA ARG A 379 29.37 -7.14 4.14
C ARG A 379 28.12 -6.91 3.30
N ILE A 380 27.35 -5.85 3.56
CA ILE A 380 26.18 -5.47 2.76
C ILE A 380 26.62 -5.16 1.32
N GLU A 381 27.67 -4.35 1.13
CA GLU A 381 28.18 -4.02 -0.21
C GLU A 381 28.60 -5.26 -1.01
N GLU A 382 29.34 -6.18 -0.38
CA GLU A 382 29.73 -7.46 -0.99
C GLU A 382 28.51 -8.29 -1.42
N ILE A 383 27.49 -8.37 -0.56
CA ILE A 383 26.29 -9.16 -0.82
C ILE A 383 25.46 -8.54 -1.95
N VAL A 384 25.24 -7.23 -1.91
CA VAL A 384 24.52 -6.50 -2.96
C VAL A 384 25.20 -6.74 -4.31
N LYS A 385 26.53 -6.61 -4.36
CA LYS A 385 27.30 -6.89 -5.57
C LYS A 385 27.14 -8.34 -6.04
N TYR A 386 27.19 -9.31 -5.12
CA TYR A 386 27.07 -10.73 -5.42
C TYR A 386 25.69 -11.11 -5.97
N ARG A 387 24.61 -10.65 -5.31
CA ARG A 387 23.24 -11.09 -5.63
C ARG A 387 22.62 -10.34 -6.81
N ARG A 388 23.17 -9.20 -7.22
CA ARG A 388 22.60 -8.29 -8.23
C ARG A 388 22.12 -9.01 -9.49
N GLN A 389 22.91 -9.93 -10.06
CA GLN A 389 22.54 -10.64 -11.28
C GLN A 389 21.34 -11.57 -11.07
N ALA A 390 21.32 -12.32 -9.98
CA ALA A 390 20.20 -13.21 -9.64
C ALA A 390 18.93 -12.39 -9.33
N LEU A 391 19.06 -11.25 -8.65
CA LEU A 391 17.94 -10.34 -8.39
C LEU A 391 17.40 -9.73 -9.69
N TYR A 392 18.26 -9.24 -10.57
CA TYR A 392 17.88 -8.71 -11.89
C TYR A 392 17.07 -9.74 -12.70
N HIS A 393 17.57 -10.99 -12.76
CA HIS A 393 16.88 -12.08 -13.45
C HIS A 393 15.55 -12.45 -12.78
N GLN A 394 15.52 -12.50 -11.45
CA GLN A 394 14.29 -12.74 -10.69
C GLN A 394 13.23 -11.66 -10.98
N GLN A 395 13.62 -10.39 -11.02
CA GLN A 395 12.71 -9.27 -11.32
C GLN A 395 12.21 -9.32 -12.78
N ALA A 396 13.05 -9.73 -13.74
CA ALA A 396 12.61 -9.95 -15.11
C ALA A 396 11.54 -11.05 -15.21
N ILE A 397 11.74 -12.18 -14.51
CA ILE A 397 10.75 -13.26 -14.45
C ILE A 397 9.46 -12.77 -13.77
N GLN A 398 9.58 -12.06 -12.64
CA GLN A 398 8.45 -11.59 -11.86
C GLN A 398 7.60 -10.54 -12.59
N GLU A 399 8.21 -9.52 -13.19
CA GLU A 399 7.48 -8.47 -13.90
C GLU A 399 6.97 -8.98 -15.26
N ALA A 400 7.81 -9.64 -16.08
CA ALA A 400 7.40 -10.02 -17.44
C ALA A 400 6.55 -11.29 -17.48
N LEU A 401 6.92 -12.33 -16.73
CA LEU A 401 6.33 -13.66 -16.91
C LEU A 401 5.27 -14.04 -15.87
N ILE A 402 5.30 -13.44 -14.67
CA ILE A 402 4.29 -13.67 -13.63
C ILE A 402 3.25 -12.56 -13.60
N THR A 403 3.71 -11.30 -13.55
CA THR A 403 2.81 -10.15 -13.44
C THR A 403 2.28 -9.74 -14.80
N GLY A 404 3.11 -9.84 -15.85
CA GLY A 404 2.78 -9.40 -17.20
C GLY A 404 1.84 -10.32 -17.98
N MET A 405 1.75 -11.61 -17.63
CA MET A 405 0.99 -12.63 -18.37
C MET A 405 -0.13 -13.22 -17.53
N ASP A 406 -1.36 -12.73 -17.70
CA ASP A 406 -2.50 -13.21 -16.90
C ASP A 406 -2.88 -14.66 -17.25
N PHE A 407 -2.73 -15.08 -18.51
CA PHE A 407 -2.93 -16.47 -18.95
C PHE A 407 -1.97 -17.50 -18.29
N MET A 408 -0.82 -17.06 -17.76
CA MET A 408 0.09 -17.97 -17.04
C MET A 408 -0.35 -18.30 -15.62
N ARG A 409 -1.49 -17.74 -15.17
CA ARG A 409 -2.14 -18.10 -13.90
C ARG A 409 -2.99 -19.37 -13.99
N ILE A 410 -2.60 -20.32 -14.85
CA ILE A 410 -3.24 -21.64 -14.92
C ILE A 410 -3.26 -22.33 -13.55
N PRO A 411 -4.24 -23.20 -13.26
CA PRO A 411 -4.29 -23.93 -11.99
C PRO A 411 -3.10 -24.89 -11.81
N SER A 412 -2.87 -25.35 -10.58
CA SER A 412 -1.86 -26.40 -10.33
C SER A 412 -2.39 -27.76 -10.78
N THR A 413 -1.56 -28.52 -11.49
CA THR A 413 -1.86 -29.89 -11.94
C THR A 413 -1.28 -30.96 -11.02
N THR A 414 -0.51 -30.59 -9.99
CA THR A 414 0.26 -31.50 -9.13
C THR A 414 -0.60 -32.58 -8.46
N ALA A 415 -1.79 -32.24 -7.98
CA ALA A 415 -2.68 -33.21 -7.33
C ALA A 415 -3.16 -34.30 -8.31
N LEU A 416 -3.51 -33.90 -9.54
CA LEU A 416 -3.94 -34.83 -10.58
C LEU A 416 -2.78 -35.69 -11.08
N GLU A 417 -1.60 -35.08 -11.27
CA GLU A 417 -0.37 -35.78 -11.63
C GLU A 417 -0.01 -36.87 -10.61
N ASN A 418 -0.02 -36.53 -9.31
CA ASN A 418 0.23 -37.49 -8.23
C ASN A 418 -0.81 -38.61 -8.20
N ALA A 419 -2.08 -38.29 -8.41
CA ALA A 419 -3.14 -39.29 -8.44
C ALA A 419 -3.01 -40.26 -9.63
N LEU A 420 -2.61 -39.75 -10.81
CA LEU A 420 -2.34 -40.55 -12.00
C LEU A 420 -1.11 -41.47 -11.81
N LYS A 421 -0.03 -40.95 -11.21
CA LYS A 421 1.16 -41.75 -10.83
C LYS A 421 0.80 -42.85 -9.84
N GLY A 422 -0.04 -42.53 -8.84
CA GLY A 422 -0.55 -43.48 -7.85
C GLY A 422 -1.63 -44.45 -8.37
N LYS A 423 -2.12 -44.26 -9.60
CA LYS A 423 -3.14 -45.11 -10.27
C LYS A 423 -4.44 -45.33 -9.47
N SER A 424 -4.79 -44.42 -8.57
CA SER A 424 -5.98 -44.55 -7.73
C SER A 424 -7.18 -43.84 -8.37
N SER A 425 -8.16 -44.61 -8.87
CA SER A 425 -9.35 -44.07 -9.56
C SER A 425 -10.13 -43.05 -8.72
N LYS A 426 -10.27 -43.28 -7.41
CA LYS A 426 -10.91 -42.34 -6.47
C LYS A 426 -10.15 -41.02 -6.39
N HIS A 427 -8.84 -41.05 -6.20
CA HIS A 427 -8.03 -39.83 -6.09
C HIS A 427 -7.94 -39.09 -7.42
N ILE A 428 -7.87 -39.81 -8.55
CA ILE A 428 -7.89 -39.21 -9.89
C ILE A 428 -9.20 -38.43 -10.08
N ARG A 429 -10.35 -39.01 -9.73
CA ARG A 429 -11.64 -38.33 -9.83
C ARG A 429 -11.70 -37.08 -8.96
N LEU A 430 -11.31 -37.17 -7.69
CA LEU A 430 -11.31 -36.02 -6.77
C LEU A 430 -10.39 -34.90 -7.25
N ALA A 431 -9.19 -35.24 -7.72
CA ALA A 431 -8.23 -34.28 -8.25
C ALA A 431 -8.73 -33.64 -9.55
N ALA A 432 -9.37 -34.42 -10.44
CA ALA A 432 -9.96 -33.92 -11.67
C ALA A 432 -11.13 -32.96 -11.38
N ASP A 433 -12.03 -33.31 -10.45
CA ASP A 433 -13.16 -32.45 -10.07
C ASP A 433 -12.67 -31.12 -9.46
N SER A 434 -11.64 -31.16 -8.61
CA SER A 434 -10.99 -29.95 -8.08
C SER A 434 -10.35 -29.11 -9.19
N LEU A 435 -9.68 -29.75 -10.15
CA LEU A 435 -9.06 -29.06 -11.28
C LEU A 435 -10.10 -28.41 -12.20
N LYS A 436 -11.27 -29.03 -12.41
CA LYS A 436 -12.38 -28.44 -13.18
C LYS A 436 -12.84 -27.11 -12.57
N LEU A 437 -13.08 -27.09 -11.26
CA LEU A 437 -13.46 -25.87 -10.54
C LEU A 437 -12.41 -24.76 -10.68
N ALA A 438 -11.13 -25.13 -10.59
CA ALA A 438 -10.04 -24.18 -10.72
C ALA A 438 -9.87 -23.69 -12.17
N ALA A 439 -10.05 -24.56 -13.16
CA ALA A 439 -10.00 -24.22 -14.58
C ALA A 439 -11.16 -23.30 -14.98
N ASP A 440 -12.37 -23.52 -14.46
CA ASP A 440 -13.51 -22.62 -14.69
C ASP A 440 -13.23 -21.20 -14.19
N LYS A 441 -12.62 -21.07 -13.01
CA LYS A 441 -12.19 -19.76 -12.50
C LYS A 441 -11.12 -19.13 -13.40
N TYR A 442 -10.16 -19.93 -13.86
CA TYR A 442 -9.12 -19.48 -14.77
C TYR A 442 -9.70 -18.95 -16.09
N PHE A 443 -10.53 -19.73 -16.80
CA PHE A 443 -11.10 -19.28 -18.08
C PHE A 443 -11.99 -18.04 -17.96
N ARG A 444 -12.69 -17.86 -16.84
CA ARG A 444 -13.44 -16.61 -16.56
C ARG A 444 -12.52 -15.41 -16.33
N SER A 445 -11.28 -15.64 -15.88
CA SER A 445 -10.30 -14.58 -15.66
C SER A 445 -9.52 -14.18 -16.91
N VAL A 446 -9.59 -14.96 -18.00
CA VAL A 446 -8.94 -14.67 -19.29
C VAL A 446 -9.92 -14.75 -20.47
N PRO A 447 -10.98 -13.93 -20.49
CA PRO A 447 -12.02 -13.98 -21.52
C PRO A 447 -11.56 -13.52 -22.92
N PHE A 448 -10.39 -12.86 -23.04
CA PHE A 448 -9.84 -12.36 -24.30
C PHE A 448 -8.53 -13.10 -24.67
N PRO A 449 -8.59 -14.38 -25.07
CA PRO A 449 -7.38 -15.17 -25.34
C PRO A 449 -6.51 -14.60 -26.46
N ARG A 450 -7.08 -13.86 -27.42
CA ARG A 450 -6.30 -13.14 -28.43
C ARG A 450 -5.39 -12.08 -27.80
N VAL A 451 -5.94 -11.24 -26.91
CA VAL A 451 -5.20 -10.19 -26.22
C VAL A 451 -4.12 -10.81 -25.33
N GLU A 452 -4.46 -11.86 -24.58
CA GLU A 452 -3.48 -12.60 -23.77
C GLU A 452 -2.34 -13.17 -24.60
N ARG A 453 -2.64 -13.71 -25.78
CA ARG A 453 -1.63 -14.24 -26.70
C ARG A 453 -0.69 -13.15 -27.22
N ASP A 454 -1.23 -12.00 -27.59
CA ASP A 454 -0.45 -10.87 -28.09
C ASP A 454 0.43 -10.29 -26.97
N VAL A 455 -0.11 -10.16 -25.75
CA VAL A 455 0.65 -9.77 -24.54
C VAL A 455 1.74 -10.78 -24.23
N ALA A 456 1.46 -12.08 -24.30
CA ALA A 456 2.44 -13.12 -24.04
C ALA A 456 3.63 -13.08 -25.02
N LYS A 457 3.36 -12.85 -26.31
CA LYS A 457 4.40 -12.67 -27.32
C LYS A 457 5.30 -11.48 -26.99
N GLU A 458 4.70 -10.34 -26.62
CA GLU A 458 5.46 -9.15 -26.25
C GLU A 458 6.26 -9.36 -24.96
N MET A 459 5.67 -9.96 -23.92
CA MET A 459 6.40 -10.24 -22.67
C MET A 459 7.54 -11.23 -22.85
N MET A 460 7.39 -12.21 -23.75
CA MET A 460 8.49 -13.12 -24.11
C MET A 460 9.61 -12.39 -24.86
N ARG A 461 9.27 -11.45 -25.76
CA ARG A 461 10.24 -10.60 -26.46
C ARG A 461 11.01 -9.73 -25.47
N VAL A 462 10.29 -9.01 -24.59
CA VAL A 462 10.88 -8.12 -23.56
C VAL A 462 11.76 -8.91 -22.60
N TYR A 463 11.32 -10.09 -22.14
CA TYR A 463 12.14 -10.95 -21.30
C TYR A 463 13.44 -11.37 -22.00
N ALA A 464 13.35 -11.78 -23.27
CA ALA A 464 14.50 -12.19 -24.06
C ALA A 464 15.46 -11.04 -24.40
N GLU A 465 14.97 -9.80 -24.44
CA GLU A 465 15.76 -8.58 -24.61
C GLU A 465 16.66 -8.33 -23.38
N PHE A 466 16.12 -8.47 -22.18
CA PHE A 466 16.87 -8.21 -20.95
C PHE A 466 17.70 -9.39 -20.43
N ILE A 467 17.35 -10.62 -20.80
CA ILE A 467 18.01 -11.83 -20.30
C ILE A 467 18.81 -12.51 -21.42
N PRO A 468 20.15 -12.61 -21.26
CA PRO A 468 21.02 -13.32 -22.18
C PRO A 468 20.58 -14.78 -22.40
N ALA A 469 20.77 -15.30 -23.61
CA ALA A 469 20.23 -16.60 -24.03
C ALA A 469 20.61 -17.75 -23.08
N GLU A 470 21.84 -17.75 -22.56
CA GLU A 470 22.37 -18.76 -21.65
C GLU A 470 21.78 -18.70 -20.23
N GLN A 471 21.14 -17.59 -19.87
CA GLN A 471 20.51 -17.37 -18.55
C GLN A 471 18.98 -17.52 -18.60
N ARG A 472 18.39 -17.66 -19.79
CA ARG A 472 16.93 -17.76 -19.92
C ARG A 472 16.41 -19.04 -19.26
N ILE A 473 15.18 -18.95 -18.76
CA ILE A 473 14.49 -20.11 -18.17
C ILE A 473 14.40 -21.29 -19.16
N SER A 474 14.29 -22.49 -18.61
CA SER A 474 14.43 -23.76 -19.34
C SER A 474 13.50 -23.94 -20.54
N ILE A 475 12.37 -23.22 -20.61
CA ILE A 475 11.42 -23.26 -21.74
C ILE A 475 12.09 -22.83 -23.05
N PHE A 476 13.08 -21.93 -23.01
CA PHE A 476 13.77 -21.48 -24.21
C PHE A 476 14.54 -22.62 -24.90
N LYS A 477 15.00 -23.64 -24.17
CA LYS A 477 15.58 -24.84 -24.77
C LYS A 477 14.56 -25.64 -25.59
N ILE A 478 13.30 -25.63 -25.17
CA ILE A 478 12.18 -26.25 -25.92
C ILE A 478 11.84 -25.39 -27.13
N ILE A 479 11.81 -24.06 -26.98
CA ILE A 479 11.58 -23.11 -28.08
C ILE A 479 12.63 -23.28 -29.17
N ASP A 480 13.92 -23.35 -28.81
CA ASP A 480 15.01 -23.55 -29.77
C ASP A 480 14.88 -24.88 -30.52
N LYS A 481 14.61 -25.97 -29.79
CA LYS A 481 14.57 -27.32 -30.36
C LYS A 481 13.31 -27.63 -31.16
N ARG A 482 12.13 -27.21 -30.67
CA ARG A 482 10.82 -27.59 -31.23
C ARG A 482 10.23 -26.49 -32.10
N PHE A 483 10.53 -25.24 -31.80
CA PHE A 483 10.00 -24.06 -32.50
C PHE A 483 11.07 -23.30 -33.28
N LYS A 484 12.30 -23.85 -33.39
CA LYS A 484 13.43 -23.27 -34.14
C LYS A 484 13.80 -21.86 -33.65
N GLY A 485 13.67 -21.62 -32.35
CA GLY A 485 13.96 -20.32 -31.71
C GLY A 485 12.81 -19.32 -31.78
N ASP A 486 11.69 -19.68 -32.40
CA ASP A 486 10.53 -18.79 -32.55
C ASP A 486 9.61 -18.86 -31.33
N ALA A 487 9.77 -17.89 -30.42
CA ALA A 487 8.93 -17.79 -29.23
C ALA A 487 7.46 -17.46 -29.56
N ASN A 488 7.18 -16.79 -30.67
CA ASN A 488 5.80 -16.47 -31.06
C ASN A 488 5.05 -17.74 -31.45
N ARG A 489 5.69 -18.63 -32.21
CA ARG A 489 5.12 -19.93 -32.56
C ARG A 489 4.92 -20.84 -31.34
N PHE A 490 5.80 -20.73 -30.34
CA PHE A 490 5.60 -21.43 -29.07
C PHE A 490 4.35 -20.92 -28.35
N ILE A 491 4.19 -19.60 -28.24
CA ILE A 491 3.00 -19.00 -27.64
C ILE A 491 1.74 -19.37 -28.45
N ASP A 492 1.78 -19.35 -29.77
CA ASP A 492 0.64 -19.82 -30.59
C ASP A 492 0.28 -21.27 -30.26
N ALA A 493 1.26 -22.16 -30.14
CA ALA A 493 1.03 -23.56 -29.74
C ALA A 493 0.49 -23.72 -28.30
N CYS A 494 0.83 -22.81 -27.38
CA CYS A 494 0.20 -22.79 -26.05
C CYS A 494 -1.31 -22.57 -26.17
N PHE A 495 -1.75 -21.58 -26.92
CA PHE A 495 -3.18 -21.30 -27.08
C PHE A 495 -3.90 -22.36 -27.94
N GLU A 496 -3.23 -22.91 -28.96
CA GLU A 496 -3.84 -23.87 -29.89
C GLU A 496 -3.92 -25.30 -29.35
N HIS A 497 -2.90 -25.76 -28.61
CA HIS A 497 -2.73 -27.21 -28.33
C HIS A 497 -2.62 -27.57 -26.85
N SER A 498 -2.47 -26.58 -25.98
CA SER A 498 -2.35 -26.83 -24.55
C SER A 498 -3.70 -27.11 -23.90
N ILE A 499 -3.69 -27.91 -22.84
CA ILE A 499 -4.82 -28.23 -21.96
C ILE A 499 -5.53 -26.94 -21.52
N PHE A 500 -4.79 -25.89 -21.17
CA PHE A 500 -5.36 -24.62 -20.71
C PHE A 500 -5.41 -23.55 -21.81
N GLY A 501 -5.13 -23.91 -23.06
CA GLY A 501 -5.17 -23.00 -24.21
C GLY A 501 -6.59 -22.60 -24.59
N SER A 502 -7.55 -23.52 -24.40
CA SER A 502 -8.98 -23.29 -24.60
C SER A 502 -9.83 -24.15 -23.66
N ARG A 503 -11.12 -23.79 -23.53
CA ARG A 503 -12.07 -24.58 -22.72
C ARG A 503 -12.28 -25.97 -23.32
N GLU A 504 -12.31 -26.05 -24.65
CA GLU A 504 -12.48 -27.28 -25.40
C GLU A 504 -11.31 -28.25 -25.17
N ASN A 505 -10.07 -27.74 -25.24
CA ASN A 505 -8.86 -28.55 -24.97
C ASN A 505 -8.86 -29.08 -23.52
N PHE A 506 -9.32 -28.26 -22.57
CA PHE A 506 -9.42 -28.66 -21.17
C PHE A 506 -10.48 -29.75 -20.97
N GLU A 507 -11.66 -29.58 -21.56
CA GLU A 507 -12.78 -30.51 -21.47
C GLU A 507 -12.39 -31.88 -22.07
N GLU A 508 -11.75 -31.89 -23.25
CA GLU A 508 -11.24 -33.12 -23.87
C GLU A 508 -10.22 -33.82 -22.96
N PHE A 509 -9.27 -33.08 -22.39
CA PHE A 509 -8.26 -33.65 -21.50
C PHE A 509 -8.88 -34.21 -20.22
N ILE A 510 -9.78 -33.48 -19.58
CA ILE A 510 -10.27 -33.81 -18.24
C ILE A 510 -11.28 -34.98 -18.24
N GLU A 511 -11.86 -35.31 -19.40
CA GLU A 511 -12.64 -36.54 -19.58
C GLU A 511 -11.79 -37.80 -19.42
N LYS A 512 -10.55 -37.77 -19.94
CA LYS A 512 -9.61 -38.90 -19.94
C LYS A 512 -8.19 -38.43 -19.63
N PRO A 513 -7.93 -37.97 -18.39
CA PRO A 513 -6.64 -37.39 -18.06
C PRO A 513 -5.55 -38.45 -18.12
N THR A 514 -4.47 -38.15 -18.84
CA THR A 514 -3.28 -39.01 -18.91
C THR A 514 -2.06 -38.29 -18.38
N LEU A 515 -1.17 -39.05 -17.76
CA LEU A 515 0.09 -38.51 -17.25
C LEU A 515 0.94 -37.93 -18.38
N HIS A 516 1.01 -38.62 -19.52
CA HIS A 516 1.78 -38.17 -20.67
C HIS A 516 1.31 -36.80 -21.19
N LYS A 517 0.00 -36.57 -21.32
CA LYS A 517 -0.52 -35.28 -21.78
C LYS A 517 -0.21 -34.16 -20.80
N LEU A 518 -0.27 -34.39 -19.48
CA LEU A 518 0.15 -33.40 -18.47
C LEU A 518 1.64 -33.07 -18.54
N GLU A 519 2.50 -34.10 -18.62
CA GLU A 519 3.95 -33.93 -18.59
C GLU A 519 4.52 -33.32 -19.90
N SER A 520 3.75 -33.37 -21.00
CA SER A 520 4.14 -32.83 -22.30
C SER A 520 3.37 -31.57 -22.70
N ASP A 521 2.47 -31.08 -21.84
CA ASP A 521 1.65 -29.90 -22.13
C ASP A 521 2.45 -28.59 -22.10
N TRP A 522 2.27 -27.74 -23.12
CA TRP A 522 3.08 -26.54 -23.30
C TRP A 522 2.91 -25.51 -22.18
N MET A 523 1.70 -25.20 -21.76
CA MET A 523 1.47 -24.20 -20.69
C MET A 523 1.87 -24.76 -19.32
N VAL A 524 1.68 -26.05 -19.08
CA VAL A 524 2.17 -26.73 -17.86
C VAL A 524 3.70 -26.69 -17.80
N LEU A 525 4.39 -27.07 -18.89
CA LEU A 525 5.85 -26.99 -18.98
C LEU A 525 6.35 -25.55 -18.81
N PHE A 526 5.66 -24.58 -19.40
CA PHE A 526 6.03 -23.17 -19.28
C PHE A 526 5.89 -22.68 -17.84
N LYS A 527 4.78 -22.97 -17.17
CA LYS A 527 4.56 -22.61 -15.77
C LYS A 527 5.63 -23.19 -14.87
N TYR A 528 5.96 -24.47 -15.02
CA TYR A 528 7.03 -25.08 -14.22
C TYR A 528 8.41 -24.51 -14.55
N SER A 529 8.67 -24.13 -15.80
CA SER A 529 9.91 -23.44 -16.18
C SER A 529 10.05 -22.07 -15.51
N ILE A 530 8.96 -21.30 -15.42
CA ILE A 530 8.93 -20.03 -14.70
C ILE A 530 9.20 -20.25 -13.20
N MET A 531 8.50 -21.22 -12.59
CA MET A 531 8.66 -21.55 -11.17
C MET A 531 10.08 -22.02 -10.84
N ASP A 532 10.68 -22.85 -11.70
CA ASP A 532 12.07 -23.29 -11.56
C ASP A 532 13.03 -22.10 -11.68
N GLY A 533 12.84 -21.19 -12.64
CA GLY A 533 13.65 -19.97 -12.75
C GLY A 533 13.63 -19.11 -11.48
N LEU A 534 12.45 -18.92 -10.88
CA LEU A 534 12.32 -18.23 -9.60
C LEU A 534 13.02 -18.99 -8.45
N LEU A 535 12.89 -20.32 -8.43
CA LEU A 535 13.56 -21.15 -7.45
C LEU A 535 15.09 -21.06 -7.58
N GLN A 536 15.64 -21.15 -8.79
CA GLN A 536 17.09 -21.08 -9.03
C GLN A 536 17.65 -19.73 -8.59
N THR A 537 17.00 -18.63 -8.96
CA THR A 537 17.41 -17.28 -8.51
C THR A 537 17.32 -17.15 -6.98
N ALA A 538 16.26 -17.68 -6.36
CA ALA A 538 16.12 -17.70 -4.91
C ALA A 538 17.20 -18.55 -4.20
N LEU A 539 17.58 -19.70 -4.76
CA LEU A 539 18.64 -20.57 -4.23
C LEU A 539 20.00 -19.88 -4.26
N VAL A 540 20.34 -19.19 -5.37
CA VAL A 540 21.58 -18.40 -5.48
C VAL A 540 21.66 -17.34 -4.39
N MET A 541 20.54 -16.68 -4.11
CA MET A 541 20.49 -15.59 -3.12
C MET A 541 20.21 -16.06 -1.69
N GLN A 542 19.91 -17.34 -1.45
CA GLN A 542 19.39 -17.80 -0.16
C GLN A 542 20.33 -17.50 1.00
N ASN A 543 21.59 -17.91 0.88
CA ASN A 543 22.59 -17.66 1.94
C ASN A 543 22.96 -16.18 1.99
N ALA A 544 23.12 -15.53 0.82
CA ALA A 544 23.43 -14.11 0.74
C ALA A 544 22.37 -13.24 1.46
N ASN A 545 21.09 -13.56 1.30
CA ASN A 545 20.00 -12.83 1.96
C ASN A 545 19.95 -13.08 3.48
N LYS A 546 20.33 -14.29 3.95
CA LYS A 546 20.47 -14.55 5.40
C LYS A 546 21.59 -13.71 6.01
N GLU A 547 22.75 -13.70 5.37
CA GLU A 547 23.90 -12.89 5.80
C GLU A 547 23.59 -11.40 5.74
N TYR A 548 22.85 -10.96 4.70
CA TYR A 548 22.40 -9.59 4.55
C TYR A 548 21.53 -9.19 5.73
N ASN A 549 20.53 -10.00 6.11
CA ASN A 549 19.66 -9.67 7.23
C ASN A 549 20.46 -9.45 8.53
N ARG A 550 21.44 -10.31 8.82
CA ARG A 550 22.31 -10.16 10.01
C ARG A 550 23.15 -8.87 9.94
N ALA A 551 23.80 -8.62 8.80
CA ALA A 551 24.60 -7.40 8.63
C ALA A 551 23.71 -6.15 8.72
N HIS A 552 22.53 -6.18 8.10
CA HIS A 552 21.57 -5.09 8.12
C HIS A 552 21.03 -4.83 9.54
N GLN A 553 20.77 -5.88 10.35
CA GLN A 553 20.41 -5.71 11.76
C GLN A 553 21.48 -4.92 12.54
N VAL A 554 22.76 -5.25 12.35
CA VAL A 554 23.89 -4.53 12.98
C VAL A 554 23.96 -3.09 12.49
N TRP A 555 23.84 -2.88 11.17
CA TRP A 555 23.83 -1.54 10.57
C TRP A 555 22.71 -0.66 11.13
N VAL A 556 21.48 -1.16 11.15
CA VAL A 556 20.32 -0.43 11.69
C VAL A 556 20.52 -0.12 13.17
N LYS A 557 21.06 -1.07 13.95
CA LYS A 557 21.39 -0.83 15.36
C LYS A 557 22.38 0.31 15.53
N GLY A 558 23.45 0.33 14.72
CA GLY A 558 24.43 1.42 14.72
C GLY A 558 23.79 2.78 14.43
N MET A 559 22.93 2.85 13.42
CA MET A 559 22.17 4.06 13.10
C MET A 559 21.27 4.51 14.25
N MET A 560 20.58 3.58 14.92
CA MET A 560 19.77 3.88 16.11
C MET A 560 20.63 4.43 17.24
N ASP A 561 21.71 3.74 17.60
CA ASP A 561 22.58 4.11 18.71
C ASP A 561 23.23 5.47 18.49
N MET A 562 23.68 5.75 17.25
CA MET A 562 24.23 7.06 16.88
C MET A 562 23.19 8.18 17.03
N ARG A 563 21.95 7.95 16.56
CA ARG A 563 20.88 8.95 16.67
C ARG A 563 20.52 9.22 18.12
N LEU A 564 20.34 8.17 18.93
CA LEU A 564 20.05 8.29 20.36
C LEU A 564 21.18 9.02 21.11
N ALA A 565 22.45 8.73 20.79
CA ALA A 565 23.59 9.41 21.39
C ALA A 565 23.65 10.92 21.06
N LYS A 566 23.05 11.34 19.94
CA LYS A 566 22.90 12.75 19.53
C LYS A 566 21.63 13.40 20.08
N GLY A 567 20.82 12.68 20.87
CA GLY A 567 19.52 13.15 21.34
C GLY A 567 18.47 13.26 20.22
N LEU A 568 18.70 12.60 19.07
CA LEU A 568 17.77 12.58 17.95
C LEU A 568 16.76 11.44 18.11
N PRO A 569 15.49 11.68 17.75
CA PRO A 569 14.47 10.65 17.80
C PRO A 569 14.74 9.56 16.73
N ILE A 570 14.26 8.35 17.00
CA ILE A 570 14.36 7.16 16.13
C ILE A 570 12.98 6.72 15.67
N TYR A 571 12.88 6.29 14.42
CA TYR A 571 11.66 5.73 13.85
C TYR A 571 12.01 4.50 13.02
N PRO A 572 11.18 3.43 13.04
CA PRO A 572 11.46 2.24 12.25
C PRO A 572 10.92 2.38 10.84
N ASP A 573 11.47 1.61 9.90
CA ASP A 573 10.84 1.40 8.60
C ASP A 573 9.39 0.93 8.74
N ALA A 574 8.52 1.40 7.84
CA ALA A 574 7.13 0.98 7.77
C ALA A 574 7.02 -0.53 7.50
N ASN A 575 6.06 -1.17 8.16
CA ASN A 575 5.85 -2.62 8.06
C ASN A 575 4.36 -3.00 8.23
N LEU A 576 3.45 -2.13 7.78
CA LEU A 576 2.00 -2.29 7.85
C LEU A 576 1.51 -2.46 9.30
N THR A 577 1.92 -1.53 10.16
CA THR A 577 1.50 -1.40 11.56
C THR A 577 1.08 0.04 11.82
N LEU A 578 0.31 0.28 12.88
CA LEU A 578 -0.17 1.63 13.20
C LEU A 578 1.02 2.55 13.56
N ARG A 579 1.14 3.65 12.82
CA ARG A 579 2.15 4.72 13.01
C ARG A 579 1.49 6.08 13.12
N PHE A 580 2.29 7.04 13.57
CA PHE A 580 1.96 8.45 13.66
C PHE A 580 2.97 9.28 12.87
N THR A 581 2.52 10.34 12.20
CA THR A 581 3.38 11.35 11.57
C THR A 581 2.74 12.73 11.73
N TYR A 582 3.54 13.79 11.77
CA TYR A 582 3.08 15.15 12.03
C TYR A 582 3.84 16.17 11.21
N GLY A 583 3.24 17.34 11.06
CA GLY A 583 3.76 18.44 10.27
C GLY A 583 2.77 19.59 10.24
N GLN A 584 2.71 20.27 9.10
CA GLN A 584 1.90 21.46 8.88
C GLN A 584 1.26 21.45 7.49
N VAL A 585 0.21 22.23 7.34
CA VAL A 585 -0.37 22.57 6.02
C VAL A 585 0.55 23.59 5.34
N LEU A 586 1.37 23.19 4.37
CA LEU A 586 2.38 24.07 3.75
C LEU A 586 2.40 23.99 2.21
N PRO A 587 2.59 25.13 1.50
CA PRO A 587 2.82 25.14 0.07
C PRO A 587 4.18 24.51 -0.25
N TYR A 588 4.47 24.29 -1.53
CA TYR A 588 5.80 23.91 -1.98
C TYR A 588 6.11 24.39 -3.39
N SER A 589 7.40 24.49 -3.74
CA SER A 589 7.87 24.75 -5.10
C SER A 589 8.41 23.45 -5.70
N PRO A 590 7.75 22.85 -6.69
CA PRO A 590 8.27 21.66 -7.36
C PRO A 590 9.50 21.97 -8.22
N LYS A 591 9.58 23.18 -8.77
CA LYS A 591 10.64 23.67 -9.65
C LYS A 591 10.73 25.20 -9.58
N ASP A 592 11.81 25.74 -10.13
CA ASP A 592 12.04 27.18 -10.18
C ASP A 592 10.87 27.92 -10.86
N GLY A 593 10.48 29.05 -10.27
CA GLY A 593 9.37 29.88 -10.75
C GLY A 593 7.95 29.36 -10.45
N GLU A 594 7.79 28.16 -9.88
CA GLU A 594 6.46 27.58 -9.58
C GLU A 594 6.22 27.45 -8.08
N VAL A 595 5.00 27.80 -7.63
CA VAL A 595 4.56 27.61 -6.25
C VAL A 595 3.19 26.96 -6.28
N TYR A 596 3.10 25.75 -5.72
CA TYR A 596 1.83 25.10 -5.48
C TYR A 596 1.28 25.45 -4.10
N LYS A 597 0.04 25.93 -4.10
CA LYS A 597 -0.71 26.30 -2.89
C LYS A 597 -1.07 25.06 -2.08
N THR A 598 -1.54 25.31 -0.86
CA THR A 598 -1.93 24.30 0.12
C THR A 598 -3.24 23.59 -0.19
N TYR A 599 -4.13 24.17 -0.99
CA TYR A 599 -5.45 23.59 -1.30
C TYR A 599 -5.86 23.81 -2.75
N THR A 600 -6.81 23.00 -3.20
CA THR A 600 -7.53 23.11 -4.48
C THR A 600 -9.02 23.32 -4.25
N THR A 601 -9.74 23.75 -5.29
CA THR A 601 -11.17 24.07 -5.20
C THR A 601 -11.96 23.42 -6.33
N LEU A 602 -13.29 23.42 -6.21
CA LEU A 602 -14.19 22.90 -7.23
C LEU A 602 -14.09 23.67 -8.56
N ASP A 603 -13.57 24.90 -8.55
CA ASP A 603 -13.22 25.63 -9.77
C ASP A 603 -12.20 24.85 -10.62
N GLY A 604 -11.24 24.17 -9.98
CA GLY A 604 -10.23 23.36 -10.66
C GLY A 604 -10.77 22.06 -11.27
N VAL A 605 -11.83 21.49 -10.68
CA VAL A 605 -12.59 20.38 -11.31
C VAL A 605 -13.23 20.86 -12.61
N MET A 606 -13.91 22.01 -12.56
CA MET A 606 -14.60 22.58 -13.73
C MET A 606 -13.62 23.01 -14.82
N ALA A 607 -12.45 23.54 -14.43
CA ALA A 607 -11.39 23.90 -15.38
C ALA A 607 -10.76 22.69 -16.08
N LYS A 608 -10.84 21.50 -15.48
CA LYS A 608 -10.34 20.25 -16.04
C LYS A 608 -11.39 19.46 -16.81
N GLU A 609 -12.68 19.84 -16.76
CA GLU A 609 -13.76 19.10 -17.41
C GLU A 609 -13.47 18.87 -18.90
N ASP A 610 -13.50 17.61 -19.30
CA ASP A 610 -13.44 17.18 -20.69
C ASP A 610 -14.41 15.99 -20.88
N PRO A 611 -15.58 16.22 -21.50
CA PRO A 611 -16.59 15.17 -21.71
C PRO A 611 -16.10 14.01 -22.60
N ASP A 612 -15.08 14.25 -23.45
CA ASP A 612 -14.52 13.26 -24.37
C ASP A 612 -13.36 12.48 -23.73
N ASN A 613 -12.93 12.86 -22.52
CA ASN A 613 -11.91 12.18 -21.75
C ASN A 613 -12.50 11.57 -20.47
N TRP A 614 -12.56 10.24 -20.43
CA TRP A 614 -13.14 9.47 -19.31
C TRP A 614 -12.55 9.82 -17.93
N GLU A 615 -11.30 10.29 -17.87
CA GLU A 615 -10.65 10.68 -16.62
C GLU A 615 -11.21 11.99 -16.05
N PHE A 616 -11.74 12.87 -16.91
CA PHE A 616 -12.13 14.24 -16.57
C PHE A 616 -13.61 14.55 -16.85
N VAL A 617 -14.45 13.52 -16.93
CA VAL A 617 -15.91 13.68 -16.95
C VAL A 617 -16.38 14.23 -15.60
N VAL A 618 -17.23 15.25 -15.62
CA VAL A 618 -17.85 15.83 -14.42
C VAL A 618 -19.36 15.53 -14.41
N PRO A 619 -19.93 14.99 -13.31
CA PRO A 619 -21.36 14.75 -13.20
C PRO A 619 -22.19 16.04 -13.32
N GLU A 620 -23.32 15.97 -14.02
CA GLU A 620 -24.21 17.12 -14.22
C GLU A 620 -24.70 17.73 -12.90
N LYS A 621 -25.05 16.87 -11.93
CA LYS A 621 -25.45 17.33 -10.59
C LYS A 621 -24.36 18.16 -9.89
N LEU A 622 -23.09 17.81 -10.05
CA LEU A 622 -21.98 18.57 -9.47
C LEU A 622 -21.82 19.93 -10.17
N LYS A 623 -22.02 19.98 -11.49
CA LYS A 623 -22.05 21.23 -12.27
C LYS A 623 -23.21 22.15 -11.88
N GLU A 624 -24.39 21.59 -11.58
CA GLU A 624 -25.53 22.36 -11.07
C GLU A 624 -25.21 23.03 -9.73
N LEU A 625 -24.69 22.26 -8.77
CA LEU A 625 -24.28 22.78 -7.45
C LEU A 625 -23.20 23.86 -7.59
N TYR A 626 -22.25 23.65 -8.50
CA TYR A 626 -21.21 24.63 -8.82
C TYR A 626 -21.76 25.94 -9.39
N ARG A 627 -22.67 25.86 -10.36
CA ARG A 627 -23.29 27.03 -11.00
C ARG A 627 -24.16 27.81 -10.02
N ALA A 628 -24.89 27.10 -9.15
CA ALA A 628 -25.73 27.70 -8.12
C ALA A 628 -24.94 28.21 -6.90
N LYS A 629 -23.66 27.81 -6.76
CA LYS A 629 -22.86 28.00 -5.53
C LYS A 629 -23.57 27.46 -4.28
N ASP A 630 -24.35 26.38 -4.42
CA ASP A 630 -25.08 25.75 -3.30
C ASP A 630 -24.16 24.84 -2.49
N TYR A 631 -23.19 25.47 -1.82
CA TYR A 631 -22.17 24.78 -1.02
C TYR A 631 -22.53 24.72 0.47
N GLY A 632 -23.57 25.44 0.90
CA GLY A 632 -23.92 25.56 2.32
C GLY A 632 -22.76 26.05 3.18
N HIS A 633 -22.66 25.52 4.40
CA HIS A 633 -21.59 25.83 5.35
C HIS A 633 -20.23 25.16 5.06
N TYR A 634 -20.10 24.42 3.96
CA TYR A 634 -18.87 23.72 3.60
C TYR A 634 -17.88 24.61 2.82
N ALA A 635 -18.35 25.74 2.31
CA ALA A 635 -17.51 26.67 1.56
C ALA A 635 -16.45 27.34 2.43
N LEU A 636 -15.32 27.68 1.81
CA LEU A 636 -14.36 28.62 2.38
C LEU A 636 -15.00 30.00 2.61
N PRO A 637 -14.44 30.83 3.50
CA PRO A 637 -14.94 32.20 3.74
C PRO A 637 -15.04 33.07 2.47
N ASN A 638 -14.27 32.75 1.43
CA ASN A 638 -14.31 33.45 0.14
C ASN A 638 -15.38 32.91 -0.83
N GLY A 639 -16.23 31.97 -0.39
CA GLY A 639 -17.30 31.38 -1.18
C GLY A 639 -16.87 30.24 -2.13
N GLN A 640 -15.60 29.82 -2.12
CA GLN A 640 -15.13 28.68 -2.92
C GLN A 640 -15.35 27.36 -2.18
N MET A 641 -15.66 26.28 -2.91
CA MET A 641 -15.73 24.94 -2.33
C MET A 641 -14.34 24.29 -2.36
N PRO A 642 -13.70 24.02 -1.20
CA PRO A 642 -12.41 23.32 -1.16
C PRO A 642 -12.59 21.86 -1.60
N VAL A 643 -11.56 21.25 -2.19
CA VAL A 643 -11.61 19.86 -2.68
C VAL A 643 -10.53 19.01 -2.03
N CYS A 644 -9.25 19.34 -2.27
CA CYS A 644 -8.11 18.67 -1.66
C CYS A 644 -7.20 19.69 -0.99
N PHE A 645 -6.33 19.20 -0.10
CA PHE A 645 -5.22 19.96 0.47
C PHE A 645 -4.00 19.09 0.72
N ILE A 646 -2.89 19.75 1.05
CA ILE A 646 -1.61 19.11 1.30
C ILE A 646 -1.06 19.42 2.68
N VAL A 647 -0.42 18.41 3.27
CA VAL A 647 0.38 18.51 4.51
C VAL A 647 1.77 17.92 4.27
N ASN A 648 2.79 18.43 4.96
CA ASN A 648 4.16 17.92 4.81
C ASN A 648 4.50 16.73 5.73
N THR A 649 3.50 15.91 6.07
CA THR A 649 3.68 14.68 6.87
C THR A 649 4.34 13.55 6.07
N ASP A 650 5.04 12.63 6.75
CA ASP A 650 5.68 11.47 6.13
C ASP A 650 4.72 10.28 5.99
N GLN A 651 4.11 10.14 4.81
CA GLN A 651 3.17 9.07 4.49
C GLN A 651 3.60 8.28 3.27
N THR A 652 3.41 6.96 3.29
CA THR A 652 3.57 6.01 2.16
C THR A 652 2.31 5.19 1.91
N GLY A 653 2.31 4.34 0.87
CA GLY A 653 1.23 3.40 0.57
C GLY A 653 0.82 2.60 1.81
N GLY A 654 -0.49 2.47 2.05
CA GLY A 654 -1.06 1.97 3.30
C GLY A 654 -1.65 3.07 4.20
N ASN A 655 -1.20 4.32 4.05
CA ASN A 655 -1.86 5.49 4.67
C ASN A 655 -3.09 5.98 3.91
N SER A 656 -3.43 5.36 2.77
CA SER A 656 -4.69 5.63 2.09
C SER A 656 -5.86 5.39 3.06
N GLY A 657 -6.67 6.42 3.29
CA GLY A 657 -7.80 6.44 4.20
C GLY A 657 -7.41 6.83 5.63
N SER A 658 -6.21 7.37 5.84
CA SER A 658 -5.76 7.82 7.16
C SER A 658 -6.39 9.15 7.55
N PRO A 659 -6.80 9.31 8.83
CA PRO A 659 -7.35 10.56 9.32
C PRO A 659 -6.27 11.62 9.43
N VAL A 660 -6.58 12.81 8.91
CA VAL A 660 -5.78 14.01 9.04
C VAL A 660 -6.42 14.87 10.10
N PHE A 661 -5.69 15.07 11.19
CA PHE A 661 -6.15 15.78 12.37
C PHE A 661 -5.53 17.17 12.43
N ASN A 662 -6.30 18.13 12.95
CA ASN A 662 -5.77 19.43 13.36
C ASN A 662 -5.10 19.36 14.75
N ALA A 663 -4.58 20.50 15.22
CA ALA A 663 -3.98 20.66 16.55
C ALA A 663 -4.80 20.15 17.75
N ARG A 664 -6.13 20.03 17.62
CA ARG A 664 -7.04 19.59 18.69
C ARG A 664 -7.47 18.13 18.57
N GLY A 665 -6.95 17.40 17.58
CA GLY A 665 -7.36 16.01 17.33
C GLY A 665 -8.73 15.89 16.66
N GLU A 666 -9.19 16.93 15.96
CA GLU A 666 -10.41 16.91 15.16
C GLU A 666 -10.06 16.61 13.69
N LEU A 667 -10.86 15.79 13.02
CA LEU A 667 -10.69 15.41 11.62
C LEU A 667 -10.92 16.61 10.70
N ILE A 668 -9.92 16.93 9.88
CA ILE A 668 -9.96 17.99 8.85
C ILE A 668 -9.86 17.44 7.42
N GLY A 669 -9.54 16.15 7.28
CA GLY A 669 -9.49 15.48 5.99
C GLY A 669 -9.02 14.04 6.06
N THR A 670 -8.96 13.40 4.90
CA THR A 670 -8.57 11.99 4.76
C THR A 670 -7.41 11.89 3.77
N GLY A 671 -6.27 11.34 4.19
CA GLY A 671 -5.11 11.12 3.33
C GLY A 671 -5.40 10.09 2.23
N PHE A 672 -4.90 10.32 1.02
CA PHE A 672 -5.16 9.41 -0.11
C PHE A 672 -4.01 9.22 -1.09
N ASP A 673 -3.07 10.16 -1.17
CA ASP A 673 -1.98 10.12 -2.15
C ASP A 673 -0.76 10.91 -1.63
N ARG A 674 0.34 10.92 -2.41
CA ARG A 674 1.50 11.82 -2.23
C ARG A 674 1.87 12.47 -3.56
N ASN A 675 2.51 13.62 -3.51
CA ASN A 675 2.97 14.31 -4.72
C ASN A 675 4.15 13.58 -5.38
N TYR A 676 4.39 13.91 -6.65
CA TYR A 676 5.38 13.25 -7.50
C TYR A 676 6.79 13.39 -6.95
N GLU A 677 7.16 14.59 -6.49
CA GLU A 677 8.46 14.87 -5.89
C GLU A 677 8.66 14.14 -4.56
N GLY A 678 7.58 13.69 -3.92
CA GLY A 678 7.57 12.92 -2.69
C GLY A 678 7.72 11.40 -2.88
N LEU A 679 7.83 10.88 -4.11
CA LEU A 679 7.92 9.44 -4.38
C LEU A 679 9.24 8.81 -3.89
N THR A 680 10.28 9.62 -3.68
CA THR A 680 11.54 9.23 -3.01
C THR A 680 11.36 8.94 -1.53
N GLY A 681 10.25 9.40 -0.96
CA GLY A 681 9.86 9.31 0.44
C GLY A 681 9.68 7.89 0.98
N ASP A 682 10.05 6.83 0.28
CA ASP A 682 10.21 5.50 0.88
C ASP A 682 11.68 5.21 1.26
N ILE A 683 12.64 5.94 0.70
CA ILE A 683 14.09 5.75 0.88
C ILE A 683 14.72 6.98 1.55
N ALA A 684 14.33 8.18 1.12
CA ALA A 684 14.80 9.45 1.66
C ALA A 684 13.66 10.48 1.66
N PHE A 685 13.32 11.01 2.83
CA PHE A 685 12.31 12.06 2.95
C PHE A 685 12.91 13.43 2.60
N HIS A 686 12.20 14.23 1.82
CA HIS A 686 12.62 15.58 1.48
C HIS A 686 11.66 16.64 2.06
N PRO A 687 12.03 17.36 3.15
CA PRO A 687 11.08 18.16 3.93
C PRO A 687 10.45 19.32 3.15
N THR A 688 11.15 19.87 2.17
CA THR A 688 10.63 21.01 1.39
C THR A 688 9.72 20.59 0.24
N LEU A 689 9.80 19.33 -0.21
CA LEU A 689 9.13 18.85 -1.43
C LEU A 689 8.03 17.82 -1.14
N GLN A 690 8.23 16.93 -0.17
CA GLN A 690 7.28 15.85 0.08
C GLN A 690 6.00 16.38 0.73
N ARG A 691 4.87 16.03 0.15
CA ARG A 691 3.54 16.40 0.58
C ARG A 691 2.61 15.19 0.48
N ALA A 692 1.86 14.94 1.55
CA ALA A 692 0.72 14.03 1.50
C ALA A 692 -0.50 14.81 1.02
N LEU A 693 -1.27 14.19 0.14
CA LEU A 693 -2.50 14.73 -0.42
C LEU A 693 -3.68 14.21 0.37
N CYS A 694 -4.61 15.10 0.67
CA CYS A 694 -5.74 14.86 1.54
C CYS A 694 -7.02 15.36 0.88
N VAL A 695 -8.09 14.58 0.97
CA VAL A 695 -9.43 15.07 0.64
C VAL A 695 -9.88 15.98 1.78
N ASP A 696 -10.33 17.18 1.46
CA ASP A 696 -10.87 18.11 2.45
C ASP A 696 -12.17 17.55 3.03
N ILE A 697 -12.28 17.46 4.36
CA ILE A 697 -13.47 16.86 4.98
C ILE A 697 -14.75 17.61 4.62
N ARG A 698 -14.65 18.92 4.34
CA ARG A 698 -15.78 19.74 3.88
C ARG A 698 -16.26 19.30 2.51
N TYR A 699 -15.35 18.87 1.62
CA TYR A 699 -15.73 18.31 0.32
C TYR A 699 -16.46 16.99 0.46
N THR A 700 -15.94 16.09 1.31
CA THR A 700 -16.59 14.82 1.63
C THR A 700 -18.02 15.06 2.13
N LEU A 701 -18.21 15.94 3.11
CA LEU A 701 -19.53 16.26 3.66
C LEU A 701 -20.44 16.98 2.65
N PHE A 702 -19.89 17.87 1.82
CA PHE A 702 -20.62 18.51 0.73
C PHE A 702 -21.16 17.48 -0.28
N ILE A 703 -20.35 16.49 -0.67
CA ILE A 703 -20.80 15.43 -1.58
C ILE A 703 -21.90 14.58 -0.91
N ILE A 704 -21.74 14.22 0.36
CA ILE A 704 -22.75 13.43 1.10
C ILE A 704 -24.07 14.21 1.21
N ASP A 705 -24.03 15.49 1.59
CA ASP A 705 -25.21 16.30 1.84
C ASP A 705 -25.87 16.79 0.55
N LYS A 706 -25.12 17.52 -0.28
CA LYS A 706 -25.65 18.30 -1.41
C LYS A 706 -25.71 17.52 -2.72
N PHE A 707 -24.71 16.68 -2.99
CA PHE A 707 -24.67 15.88 -4.21
C PHE A 707 -25.55 14.63 -4.08
N ALA A 708 -25.38 13.88 -2.99
CA ALA A 708 -26.07 12.61 -2.77
C ALA A 708 -27.43 12.74 -2.07
N GLY A 709 -27.71 13.85 -1.38
CA GLY A 709 -28.94 14.00 -0.60
C GLY A 709 -28.98 13.13 0.67
N ALA A 710 -27.85 12.59 1.11
CA ALA A 710 -27.73 11.64 2.23
C ALA A 710 -27.47 12.35 3.57
N SER A 711 -28.17 13.46 3.83
CA SER A 711 -27.99 14.31 5.02
C SER A 711 -28.17 13.59 6.36
N HIS A 712 -28.84 12.42 6.39
CA HIS A 712 -28.95 11.58 7.57
C HIS A 712 -27.60 11.03 8.03
N LEU A 713 -26.65 10.83 7.12
CA LEU A 713 -25.29 10.40 7.47
C LEU A 713 -24.53 11.54 8.15
N VAL A 714 -24.65 12.78 7.66
CA VAL A 714 -24.02 13.96 8.27
C VAL A 714 -24.56 14.18 9.68
N LYS A 715 -25.88 14.01 9.89
CA LYS A 715 -26.53 14.12 11.22
C LYS A 715 -26.08 13.06 12.23
N GLU A 716 -25.48 11.96 11.76
CA GLU A 716 -24.96 10.89 12.61
C GLU A 716 -23.56 11.22 13.17
N MET A 717 -22.86 12.18 12.55
CA MET A 717 -21.48 12.54 12.87
C MET A 717 -21.42 13.62 13.96
N ASP A 718 -20.34 13.65 14.74
CA ASP A 718 -20.06 14.73 15.70
C ASP A 718 -19.28 15.84 15.01
N ILE A 719 -19.98 16.90 14.60
CA ILE A 719 -19.42 18.03 13.85
C ILE A 719 -19.18 19.22 14.79
N VAL A 720 -17.97 19.76 14.74
CA VAL A 720 -17.55 20.97 15.45
C VAL A 720 -17.29 22.11 14.47
N GLU A 721 -17.78 23.29 14.80
CA GLU A 721 -17.68 24.53 14.01
C GLU A 721 -16.74 25.57 14.61
#